data_AF-A0A0X8VC82-F1
#
_entry.id   AF-A0A0X8VC82-F1
#
_cell.length_a   1.000
_cell.length_b   1.000
_cell.length_c   1.000
_cell.angle_alpha   90.00
_cell.angle_beta   90.00
_cell.angle_gamma   90.00
#
_symmetry.space_group_name_H-M   'P 1'
#
loop_
_entity.id
_entity.type
_entity.pdbx_description
1 polymer ?
#
loop_
_entity_poly.entity_id
_entity_poly.type
_entity_poly.pdbx_seq_one_letter_code
_entity_poly.pdbx_strand_id
1 'polypeptide(L)'
;MKRLLIWILAIGLLLGGCSGAPPTEPKGQAAQGAIGDDIPITRGQAAKMLALAFYTPQEIKNLPQDTSFPDVAKDDWAYPYINAAVELNFFSGDGEGFRPNDDLLLWEAQILMDRVAPDYEKRMVLTDDNKEMAVAYSLWTQLFEKALMSRRGEDSIFSYGIKKETQVLFTNGEENLFDGGIYGSDGYNLTAYIDEKISFWQKDGEIIGLLSVDEVTPTIQNIYCRKEGNQIIVTGAGEKAYNFEGTDFEPGLCNVTIENGKASVREGTKLSGEVIKRVDNKEIYLSSKGKMQWSENFRVYGQDLSCLNQNALICGTDLADFYVLDDTIMGAVIQKDVVPEKIRVLLGGGLQESVTIKGAEGFSLSNGVGEKDFSSGTATLTADLAWFDHGIVTVSGKVRMTFNGGEERAYSGLIEMERIGDKIAIINELPMEEYLLGVVPYEMPVRFGQAALEAQAICARSYAYNQFYANAYGHYGAHVTDTVASQVFMGSDTAPEAEKAVSATAGMCVVAGDRVAQTYFYSTSCGYGAKDTDVWSADATFSGNSKTYLQGQAYGVTQEVPKTEEEWLAFWQNWQMDGYDKSSAWYRWKVYYSAGQLGEITEKTFANISASNGALIKVKQNDGSWKAEPPKGLGKLIGISVAERGDGGIIKVLEMNFENGAVQVFTENAIRKVLSPTKLTIGETINLQRISGGTLTGQIMLPSAFFAIKEMKNSEGVLTGIALYGGGCGHGVGLSQYGAKELAAQGLKGEEIIQKYFPGTTVEKVM
;
A
#
# COMPACT_ATOMS: atom_id res chain seq x y z
N MET A 1 3.33 14.88 79.21
CA MET A 1 2.31 15.83 79.74
C MET A 1 1.42 16.23 78.57
N LYS A 2 0.12 15.90 78.62
CA LYS A 2 -1.03 16.83 78.54
C LYS A 2 -0.90 17.93 77.46
N ARG A 3 -1.62 17.85 76.34
CA ARG A 3 -3.06 18.19 76.09
C ARG A 3 -3.33 19.70 75.89
N LEU A 4 -4.22 19.97 74.92
CA LEU A 4 -5.06 21.15 74.66
C LEU A 4 -4.43 22.33 73.87
N LEU A 5 -5.12 23.12 73.03
CA LEU A 5 -6.37 23.09 72.21
C LEU A 5 -6.59 24.56 71.70
N ILE A 6 -7.38 24.76 70.63
CA ILE A 6 -8.13 25.98 70.24
C ILE A 6 -7.34 27.06 69.45
N TRP A 7 -7.82 27.76 68.40
CA TRP A 7 -8.82 27.65 67.29
C TRP A 7 -8.92 29.08 66.66
N ILE A 8 -9.49 29.19 65.45
CA ILE A 8 -10.00 30.39 64.70
C ILE A 8 -9.01 31.00 63.65
N LEU A 9 -9.14 30.78 62.33
CA LEU A 9 -10.10 31.23 61.26
C LEU A 9 -9.94 32.68 60.75
N ALA A 10 -9.53 32.82 59.47
CA ALA A 10 -10.27 33.44 58.34
C ALA A 10 -9.51 34.45 57.43
N ILE A 11 -9.43 34.09 56.12
CA ILE A 11 -9.54 34.90 54.88
C ILE A 11 -8.38 35.89 54.57
N GLY A 12 -7.77 35.99 53.38
CA GLY A 12 -7.96 35.42 52.03
C GLY A 12 -7.15 36.24 51.00
N LEU A 13 -7.02 35.70 49.76
CA LEU A 13 -6.55 36.29 48.48
C LEU A 13 -5.04 36.21 48.08
N LEU A 14 -4.74 35.13 47.34
CA LEU A 14 -4.42 35.03 45.89
C LEU A 14 -3.29 35.86 45.22
N LEU A 15 -2.52 35.09 44.42
CA LEU A 15 -1.56 35.39 43.33
C LEU A 15 -0.11 35.54 43.79
N GLY A 16 0.88 34.75 43.37
CA GLY A 16 1.07 33.90 42.19
C GLY A 16 2.56 33.55 42.17
N GLY A 17 2.92 32.29 42.46
CA GLY A 17 4.30 31.86 42.61
C GLY A 17 4.83 31.17 41.36
N CYS A 18 5.91 31.69 40.79
CA CYS A 18 6.85 30.90 40.01
C CYS A 18 7.85 30.29 41.00
N SER A 19 7.78 28.97 41.24
CA SER A 19 8.82 28.22 41.96
C SER A 19 9.49 27.26 40.98
N GLY A 20 10.80 27.42 40.81
CA GLY A 20 11.63 26.54 40.01
C GLY A 20 11.58 25.10 40.51
N ALA A 21 11.70 24.17 39.56
CA ALA A 21 11.83 22.74 39.82
C ALA A 21 13.11 22.45 40.64
N PRO A 22 13.07 21.50 41.58
CA PRO A 22 14.26 21.08 42.33
C PRO A 22 15.22 20.28 41.43
N PRO A 23 16.53 20.25 41.74
CA PRO A 23 17.52 19.56 40.93
C PRO A 23 17.33 18.04 41.01
N THR A 24 17.33 17.38 39.85
CA THR A 24 17.27 15.93 39.69
C THR A 24 18.57 15.28 40.15
N GLU A 25 18.48 14.23 40.99
CA GLU A 25 19.59 13.33 41.32
C GLU A 25 20.25 12.74 40.06
N PRO A 26 21.55 12.40 40.10
CA PRO A 26 22.22 11.78 38.95
C PRO A 26 21.59 10.42 38.66
N LYS A 27 21.00 10.30 37.46
CA LYS A 27 20.38 9.09 36.93
C LYS A 27 21.41 7.94 36.91
N GLY A 28 21.11 6.81 37.55
CA GLY A 28 21.88 5.58 37.32
C GLY A 28 21.57 5.07 35.91
N GLN A 29 22.59 4.86 35.07
CA GLN A 29 22.44 4.22 33.77
C GLN A 29 21.91 2.78 33.96
N ALA A 30 21.03 2.33 33.08
CA ALA A 30 20.62 0.92 33.09
C ALA A 30 21.80 0.03 32.70
N ALA A 31 21.81 -1.21 33.18
CA ALA A 31 22.81 -2.18 32.75
C ALA A 31 22.54 -2.59 31.29
N GLN A 32 23.57 -2.52 30.45
CA GLN A 32 23.50 -3.03 29.08
C GLN A 32 23.23 -4.54 29.10
N GLY A 33 22.25 -5.02 28.33
CA GLY A 33 21.84 -6.42 28.32
C GLY A 33 20.33 -6.62 28.27
N ALA A 34 19.89 -7.83 28.61
CA ALA A 34 18.47 -8.19 28.62
C ALA A 34 17.70 -7.40 29.69
N ILE A 35 16.51 -6.93 29.33
CA ILE A 35 15.62 -6.24 30.27
C ILE A 35 14.78 -7.31 31.00
N GLY A 36 14.74 -7.19 32.33
CA GLY A 36 13.77 -7.92 33.15
C GLY A 36 14.23 -9.25 33.73
N ASP A 37 15.54 -9.48 33.87
CA ASP A 37 16.08 -10.66 34.58
C ASP A 37 15.84 -10.59 36.10
N ASP A 38 15.74 -9.39 36.66
CA ASP A 38 15.67 -9.09 38.09
C ASP A 38 14.28 -8.63 38.56
N ILE A 39 13.33 -8.48 37.64
CA ILE A 39 11.95 -8.08 37.93
C ILE A 39 10.93 -9.10 37.40
N PRO A 40 9.84 -9.35 38.13
CA PRO A 40 8.77 -10.23 37.67
C PRO A 40 7.91 -9.54 36.59
N ILE A 41 7.29 -10.34 35.71
CA ILE A 41 6.21 -9.85 34.86
C ILE A 41 4.89 -9.84 35.62
N THR A 42 4.11 -8.79 35.45
CA THR A 42 2.75 -8.69 36.01
C THR A 42 1.71 -9.40 35.12
N ARG A 43 0.59 -9.81 35.71
CA ARG A 43 -0.54 -10.41 34.98
C ARG A 43 -1.08 -9.48 33.90
N GLY A 44 -1.14 -8.16 34.16
CA GLY A 44 -1.59 -7.17 33.19
C GLY A 44 -0.68 -7.08 31.96
N GLN A 45 0.65 -7.08 32.16
CA GLN A 45 1.62 -7.09 31.06
C GLN A 45 1.51 -8.37 30.23
N ALA A 46 1.35 -9.54 30.88
CA ALA A 46 1.16 -10.79 30.18
C ALA A 46 -0.13 -10.79 29.33
N ALA A 47 -1.23 -10.23 29.85
CA ALA A 47 -2.48 -10.06 29.10
C ALA A 47 -2.31 -9.11 27.91
N LYS A 48 -1.61 -7.98 28.07
CA LYS A 48 -1.27 -7.07 26.97
C LYS A 48 -0.49 -7.75 25.86
N MET A 49 0.54 -8.52 26.21
CA MET A 49 1.33 -9.28 25.24
C MET A 49 0.47 -10.26 24.44
N LEU A 50 -0.38 -11.03 25.12
CA LEU A 50 -1.27 -12.00 24.48
C LEU A 50 -2.32 -11.32 23.60
N ALA A 51 -2.96 -10.26 24.09
CA ALA A 51 -3.97 -9.52 23.32
C ALA A 51 -3.38 -8.96 22.02
N LEU A 52 -2.23 -8.27 22.09
CA LEU A 52 -1.59 -7.68 20.91
C LEU A 52 -0.98 -8.74 19.97
N ALA A 53 -0.71 -9.96 20.42
CA ALA A 53 -0.34 -11.04 19.50
C ALA A 53 -1.44 -11.35 18.48
N PHE A 54 -2.71 -11.33 18.90
CA PHE A 54 -3.83 -11.81 18.08
C PHE A 54 -4.74 -10.68 17.57
N TYR A 55 -4.71 -9.51 18.21
CA TYR A 55 -5.44 -8.31 17.78
C TYR A 55 -4.49 -7.15 17.52
N THR A 56 -4.94 -6.20 16.70
CA THR A 56 -4.37 -4.86 16.58
C THR A 56 -4.87 -3.96 17.72
N PRO A 57 -4.17 -2.88 18.08
CA PRO A 57 -4.67 -1.90 19.04
C PRO A 57 -6.07 -1.36 18.69
N GLN A 58 -6.36 -1.20 17.39
CA GLN A 58 -7.67 -0.71 16.95
C GLN A 58 -8.78 -1.76 17.13
N GLU A 59 -8.49 -3.04 16.86
CA GLU A 59 -9.44 -4.12 17.13
C GLU A 59 -9.74 -4.21 18.63
N ILE A 60 -8.72 -4.13 19.49
CA ILE A 60 -8.90 -4.12 20.96
C ILE A 60 -9.82 -2.97 21.40
N LYS A 61 -9.64 -1.77 20.84
CA LYS A 61 -10.53 -0.61 21.11
C LYS A 61 -11.97 -0.85 20.65
N ASN A 62 -12.18 -1.65 19.62
CA ASN A 62 -13.48 -1.95 19.04
C ASN A 62 -14.17 -3.18 19.65
N LEU A 63 -13.47 -3.97 20.48
CA LEU A 63 -14.07 -5.13 21.14
C LEU A 63 -15.19 -4.70 22.10
N PRO A 64 -16.31 -5.45 22.14
CA PRO A 64 -17.32 -5.26 23.18
C PRO A 64 -16.69 -5.38 24.57
N GLN A 65 -16.83 -4.35 25.39
CA GLN A 65 -16.29 -4.30 26.75
C GLN A 65 -17.34 -4.73 27.79
N ASP A 66 -17.91 -5.90 27.52
CA ASP A 66 -19.05 -6.46 28.26
C ASP A 66 -18.60 -7.29 29.47
N THR A 67 -17.34 -7.72 29.51
CA THR A 67 -16.75 -8.43 30.65
C THR A 67 -16.46 -7.45 31.79
N SER A 68 -16.96 -7.75 32.99
CA SER A 68 -16.76 -6.92 34.18
C SER A 68 -15.78 -7.58 35.15
N PHE A 69 -14.69 -6.90 35.47
CA PHE A 69 -13.70 -7.34 36.45
C PHE A 69 -13.93 -6.62 37.80
N PRO A 70 -14.14 -7.35 38.92
CA PRO A 70 -14.47 -6.73 40.21
C PRO A 70 -13.40 -5.78 40.77
N ASP A 71 -12.15 -5.90 40.31
CA ASP A 71 -10.96 -5.25 40.85
C ASP A 71 -10.16 -4.45 39.80
N VAL A 72 -10.67 -4.33 38.57
CA VAL A 72 -10.04 -3.53 37.50
C VAL A 72 -11.05 -2.49 37.02
N ALA A 73 -10.71 -1.22 37.19
CA ALA A 73 -11.56 -0.12 36.73
C ALA A 73 -11.53 -0.03 35.20
N LYS A 74 -12.64 0.43 34.58
CA LYS A 74 -12.74 0.52 33.11
C LYS A 74 -11.76 1.51 32.48
N ASP A 75 -11.27 2.47 33.25
CA ASP A 75 -10.28 3.46 32.87
C ASP A 75 -8.83 3.03 33.19
N ASP A 76 -8.64 1.85 33.76
CA ASP A 76 -7.31 1.27 33.97
C ASP A 76 -6.69 0.86 32.62
N TRP A 77 -5.39 1.14 32.46
CA TRP A 77 -4.63 0.83 31.25
C TRP A 77 -4.74 -0.65 30.84
N ALA A 78 -4.82 -1.56 31.82
CA ALA A 78 -4.83 -3.00 31.57
C ALA A 78 -6.20 -3.50 31.11
N TYR A 79 -7.29 -2.81 31.45
CA TYR A 79 -8.67 -3.24 31.20
C TYR A 79 -8.93 -3.70 29.75
N PRO A 80 -8.63 -2.89 28.70
CA PRO A 80 -8.88 -3.30 27.31
C PRO A 80 -8.11 -4.56 26.92
N TYR A 81 -6.87 -4.71 27.39
CA TYR A 81 -6.03 -5.86 27.10
C TYR A 81 -6.48 -7.12 27.82
N ILE A 82 -6.92 -6.99 29.08
CA ILE A 82 -7.49 -8.09 29.85
C ILE A 82 -8.76 -8.60 29.18
N ASN A 83 -9.67 -7.70 28.79
CA ASN A 83 -10.89 -8.06 28.08
C ASN A 83 -10.58 -8.85 26.80
N ALA A 84 -9.65 -8.35 25.98
CA ALA A 84 -9.21 -9.04 24.77
C ALA A 84 -8.60 -10.44 25.05
N ALA A 85 -7.77 -10.56 26.10
CA ALA A 85 -7.17 -11.84 26.46
C ALA A 85 -8.19 -12.85 27.02
N VAL A 86 -9.25 -12.39 27.68
CA VAL A 86 -10.38 -13.22 28.11
C VAL A 86 -11.20 -13.69 26.91
N GLU A 87 -11.49 -12.81 25.94
CA GLU A 87 -12.18 -13.18 24.68
C GLU A 87 -11.41 -14.25 23.90
N LEU A 88 -10.07 -14.18 23.93
CA LEU A 88 -9.19 -15.20 23.34
C LEU A 88 -9.11 -16.49 24.18
N ASN A 89 -9.85 -16.59 25.29
CA ASN A 89 -9.84 -17.68 26.25
C ASN A 89 -8.49 -17.92 26.94
N PHE A 90 -7.60 -16.93 26.97
CA PHE A 90 -6.33 -17.04 27.73
C PHE A 90 -6.53 -16.86 29.23
N PHE A 91 -7.54 -16.10 29.65
CA PHE A 91 -7.92 -15.94 31.06
C PHE A 91 -9.41 -16.23 31.27
N SER A 92 -9.79 -16.67 32.46
CA SER A 92 -11.19 -16.85 32.87
C SER A 92 -11.71 -15.54 33.48
N GLY A 93 -12.73 -14.92 32.86
CA GLY A 93 -13.13 -13.54 33.11
C GLY A 93 -13.89 -13.25 34.40
N ASP A 94 -14.23 -14.24 35.22
CA ASP A 94 -15.18 -14.07 36.32
C ASP A 94 -14.92 -15.04 37.49
N GLY A 95 -14.61 -14.49 38.68
CA GLY A 95 -14.51 -15.32 39.90
C GLY A 95 -14.04 -14.57 41.14
N GLU A 96 -12.80 -14.06 41.13
CA GLU A 96 -12.16 -13.47 42.33
C GLU A 96 -11.35 -12.18 42.09
N GLY A 97 -11.48 -11.60 40.89
CA GLY A 97 -10.68 -10.45 40.43
C GLY A 97 -9.49 -10.88 39.55
N PHE A 98 -9.05 -9.99 38.64
CA PHE A 98 -7.96 -10.23 37.71
C PHE A 98 -6.58 -9.89 38.28
N ARG A 99 -6.50 -8.88 39.16
CA ARG A 99 -5.29 -8.38 39.84
C ARG A 99 -4.14 -8.05 38.87
N PRO A 100 -4.28 -7.02 38.02
CA PRO A 100 -3.32 -6.75 36.94
C PRO A 100 -1.89 -6.47 37.40
N ASN A 101 -1.72 -5.98 38.64
CA ASN A 101 -0.42 -5.64 39.21
C ASN A 101 0.24 -6.81 39.98
N ASP A 102 -0.46 -7.93 40.18
CA ASP A 102 0.15 -9.12 40.81
C ASP A 102 1.11 -9.79 39.81
N ASP A 103 2.15 -10.42 40.34
CA ASP A 103 3.11 -11.19 39.56
C ASP A 103 2.42 -12.37 38.87
N LEU A 104 2.81 -12.66 37.62
CA LEU A 104 2.44 -13.90 36.97
C LEU A 104 3.24 -15.05 37.59
N LEU A 105 2.56 -16.09 38.05
CA LEU A 105 3.22 -17.24 38.67
C LEU A 105 3.62 -18.31 37.63
N LEU A 106 4.63 -19.12 37.93
CA LEU A 106 5.14 -20.15 37.01
C LEU A 106 4.06 -21.14 36.55
N TRP A 107 3.12 -21.52 37.43
CA TRP A 107 2.01 -22.39 37.05
C TRP A 107 1.02 -21.72 36.09
N GLU A 108 0.78 -20.43 36.26
CA GLU A 108 -0.11 -19.64 35.39
C GLU A 108 0.53 -19.45 34.02
N ALA A 109 1.82 -19.13 34.00
CA ALA A 109 2.59 -19.03 32.77
C ALA A 109 2.56 -20.34 31.98
N GLN A 110 2.67 -21.51 32.62
CA GLN A 110 2.56 -22.80 31.92
C GLN A 110 1.20 -22.97 31.26
N ILE A 111 0.11 -22.65 31.98
CA ILE A 111 -1.25 -22.75 31.44
C ILE A 111 -1.43 -21.82 30.24
N LEU A 112 -0.92 -20.60 30.32
CA LEU A 112 -0.99 -19.65 29.20
C LEU A 112 -0.21 -20.16 27.98
N MET A 113 1.00 -20.72 28.18
CA MET A 113 1.78 -21.31 27.09
C MET A 113 1.08 -22.51 26.45
N ASP A 114 0.46 -23.38 27.25
CA ASP A 114 -0.32 -24.50 26.74
C ASP A 114 -1.54 -24.04 25.91
N ARG A 115 -2.14 -22.88 26.24
CA ARG A 115 -3.24 -22.29 25.45
C ARG A 115 -2.74 -21.63 24.16
N VAL A 116 -1.59 -20.96 24.21
CA VAL A 116 -0.99 -20.32 23.03
C VAL A 116 -0.52 -21.39 22.04
N ALA A 117 0.18 -22.42 22.50
CA ALA A 117 0.73 -23.48 21.67
C ALA A 117 0.49 -24.86 22.31
N PRO A 118 -0.69 -25.47 22.10
CA PRO A 118 -1.04 -26.77 22.70
C PRO A 118 -0.09 -27.91 22.33
N ASP A 119 0.52 -27.84 21.14
CA ASP A 119 1.45 -28.83 20.59
C ASP A 119 2.92 -28.56 21.00
N TYR A 120 3.17 -27.58 21.88
CA TYR A 120 4.51 -27.27 22.34
C TYR A 120 5.02 -28.31 23.34
N GLU A 121 5.96 -29.16 22.90
CA GLU A 121 6.43 -30.31 23.69
C GLU A 121 7.26 -29.92 24.94
N LYS A 122 7.78 -28.69 25.02
CA LYS A 122 8.67 -28.25 26.11
C LYS A 122 7.90 -27.53 27.21
N ARG A 123 7.47 -28.29 28.22
CA ARG A 123 6.81 -27.74 29.42
C ARG A 123 7.82 -27.41 30.52
N MET A 124 7.52 -26.37 31.31
CA MET A 124 8.23 -26.06 32.54
C MET A 124 8.06 -27.18 33.55
N VAL A 125 9.12 -27.48 34.31
CA VAL A 125 9.07 -28.47 35.40
C VAL A 125 8.54 -27.78 36.65
N LEU A 126 7.27 -28.02 36.96
CA LEU A 126 6.60 -27.46 38.13
C LEU A 126 6.63 -28.44 39.30
N THR A 127 7.01 -27.95 40.47
CA THR A 127 6.99 -28.65 41.76
C THR A 127 6.15 -27.85 42.76
N ASP A 128 5.76 -28.47 43.88
CA ASP A 128 5.06 -27.73 44.95
C ASP A 128 5.90 -26.56 45.49
N ASP A 129 7.23 -26.67 45.43
CA ASP A 129 8.15 -25.63 45.92
C ASP A 129 8.31 -24.45 44.94
N ASN A 130 8.10 -24.65 43.63
CA ASN A 130 8.39 -23.60 42.64
C ASN A 130 7.14 -23.02 41.95
N LYS A 131 6.00 -23.72 41.98
CA LYS A 131 4.85 -23.35 41.16
C LYS A 131 4.35 -21.93 41.45
N GLU A 132 4.41 -21.50 42.71
CA GLU A 132 3.99 -20.17 43.19
C GLU A 132 5.09 -19.10 43.09
N MET A 133 6.23 -19.40 42.47
CA MET A 133 7.25 -18.39 42.20
C MET A 133 6.84 -17.47 41.06
N ALA A 134 7.15 -16.18 41.19
CA ALA A 134 6.97 -15.20 40.13
C ALA A 134 7.85 -15.51 38.91
N VAL A 135 7.31 -15.29 37.71
CA VAL A 135 8.04 -15.44 36.45
C VAL A 135 8.85 -14.18 36.20
N ALA A 136 10.17 -14.32 36.06
CA ALA A 136 11.03 -13.23 35.62
C ALA A 136 10.57 -12.70 34.26
N TYR A 137 10.57 -11.38 34.07
CA TYR A 137 10.05 -10.76 32.86
C TYR A 137 10.76 -11.24 31.59
N SER A 138 12.09 -11.35 31.64
CA SER A 138 12.91 -11.86 30.52
C SER A 138 12.64 -13.33 30.19
N LEU A 139 12.25 -14.13 31.18
CA LEU A 139 11.86 -15.53 30.97
C LEU A 139 10.51 -15.58 30.25
N TRP A 140 9.55 -14.75 30.65
CA TRP A 140 8.25 -14.69 29.99
C TRP A 140 8.36 -14.25 28.53
N THR A 141 9.14 -13.21 28.21
CA THR A 141 9.31 -12.76 26.81
C THR A 141 9.86 -13.88 25.93
N GLN A 142 10.84 -14.65 26.41
CA GLN A 142 11.38 -15.82 25.72
C GLN A 142 10.36 -16.96 25.54
N LEU A 143 9.55 -17.23 26.57
CA LEU A 143 8.50 -18.26 26.50
C LEU A 143 7.42 -17.86 25.51
N PHE A 144 6.97 -16.60 25.56
CA PHE A 144 5.97 -16.02 24.67
C PHE A 144 6.41 -16.09 23.19
N GLU A 145 7.63 -15.64 22.87
CA GLU A 145 8.17 -15.70 21.51
C GLU A 145 8.20 -17.15 20.98
N LYS A 146 8.76 -18.08 21.78
CA LYS A 146 8.84 -19.49 21.41
C LYS A 146 7.48 -20.14 21.22
N ALA A 147 6.49 -19.80 22.05
CA ALA A 147 5.14 -20.32 21.93
C ALA A 147 4.47 -19.84 20.64
N LEU A 148 4.56 -18.55 20.32
CA LEU A 148 3.98 -18.00 19.08
C LEU A 148 4.62 -18.59 17.81
N MET A 149 5.94 -18.72 17.80
CA MET A 149 6.70 -19.38 16.72
C MET A 149 6.24 -20.83 16.54
N SER A 150 6.12 -21.57 17.64
CA SER A 150 5.71 -22.98 17.62
C SER A 150 4.29 -23.17 17.12
N ARG A 151 3.36 -22.27 17.49
CA ARG A 151 1.94 -22.33 17.05
C ARG A 151 1.80 -22.29 15.53
N ARG A 152 2.68 -21.59 14.81
CA ARG A 152 2.64 -21.52 13.33
C ARG A 152 3.68 -22.39 12.62
N GLY A 153 4.59 -23.03 13.37
CA GLY A 153 5.72 -23.74 12.78
C GLY A 153 6.67 -22.81 12.03
N GLU A 154 6.87 -21.59 12.55
CA GLU A 154 7.65 -20.52 11.92
C GLU A 154 8.88 -20.15 12.76
N ASP A 155 9.87 -19.53 12.11
CA ASP A 155 11.12 -19.10 12.74
C ASP A 155 11.04 -17.66 13.32
N SER A 156 9.89 -16.98 13.25
CA SER A 156 9.71 -15.64 13.82
C SER A 156 8.26 -15.35 14.21
N ILE A 157 8.05 -14.36 15.09
CA ILE A 157 6.72 -13.89 15.50
C ILE A 157 6.12 -12.83 14.55
N PHE A 158 6.81 -12.49 13.46
CA PHE A 158 6.42 -11.36 12.59
C PHE A 158 5.14 -11.60 11.81
N SER A 159 4.76 -12.86 11.60
CA SER A 159 3.49 -13.21 10.95
C SER A 159 2.25 -12.86 11.79
N TYR A 160 2.43 -12.48 13.05
CA TYR A 160 1.40 -11.92 13.93
C TYR A 160 1.30 -10.38 13.84
N GLY A 161 2.05 -9.77 12.91
CA GLY A 161 2.15 -8.31 12.77
C GLY A 161 3.07 -7.65 13.81
N ILE A 162 3.73 -8.45 14.66
CA ILE A 162 4.70 -7.96 15.65
C ILE A 162 5.99 -7.58 14.91
N LYS A 163 6.57 -6.44 15.26
CA LYS A 163 7.86 -5.97 14.74
C LYS A 163 8.83 -5.79 15.90
N LYS A 164 10.10 -6.08 15.66
CA LYS A 164 11.17 -5.69 16.57
C LYS A 164 11.72 -4.33 16.12
N GLU A 165 11.72 -3.37 17.02
CA GLU A 165 12.34 -2.06 16.84
C GLU A 165 13.59 -1.97 17.72
N THR A 166 14.55 -1.16 17.30
CA THR A 166 15.74 -0.80 18.10
C THR A 166 15.96 0.70 17.96
N GLN A 167 15.62 1.46 19.01
CA GLN A 167 15.51 2.92 18.95
C GLN A 167 16.02 3.60 20.22
N VAL A 168 16.40 4.87 20.08
CA VAL A 168 16.83 5.72 21.19
C VAL A 168 15.64 6.44 21.80
N LEU A 169 15.43 6.29 23.10
CA LEU A 169 14.33 6.95 23.82
C LEU A 169 14.71 8.39 24.21
N PHE A 170 13.96 9.39 23.75
CA PHE A 170 14.24 10.82 24.05
C PHE A 170 13.55 11.32 25.33
N THR A 171 12.26 11.00 25.49
CA THR A 171 11.44 11.48 26.61
C THR A 171 10.33 10.48 26.95
N ASN A 172 9.90 10.49 28.22
CA ASN A 172 8.70 9.81 28.72
C ASN A 172 7.59 10.86 28.99
N GLY A 173 6.79 11.19 27.98
CA GLY A 173 5.69 12.18 28.04
C GLY A 173 4.29 11.53 28.06
N GLU A 174 3.26 12.25 27.59
CA GLU A 174 1.90 11.69 27.37
C GLU A 174 1.94 10.53 26.36
N GLU A 175 2.81 10.63 25.36
CA GLU A 175 3.24 9.51 24.52
C GLU A 175 4.78 9.45 24.53
N ASN A 176 5.38 8.27 24.42
CA ASN A 176 6.84 8.12 24.56
C ASN A 176 7.54 8.39 23.24
N LEU A 177 8.45 9.37 23.25
CA LEU A 177 9.15 9.82 22.06
C LEU A 177 10.46 9.06 21.90
N PHE A 178 10.59 8.37 20.76
CA PHE A 178 11.82 7.75 20.28
C PHE A 178 12.34 8.49 19.05
N ASP A 179 13.58 8.21 18.68
CA ASP A 179 14.19 8.80 17.49
C ASP A 179 13.49 8.42 16.19
N GLY A 180 12.85 7.24 16.12
CA GLY A 180 12.13 6.74 14.95
C GLY A 180 10.60 6.86 15.01
N GLY A 181 10.02 7.28 16.14
CA GLY A 181 8.57 7.29 16.29
C GLY A 181 8.09 7.63 17.69
N ILE A 182 6.77 7.70 17.82
CA ILE A 182 6.10 7.76 19.12
C ILE A 182 5.43 6.41 19.37
N TYR A 183 5.60 5.86 20.57
CA TYR A 183 5.05 4.56 20.92
C TYR A 183 4.26 4.59 22.23
N GLY A 184 3.07 3.98 22.20
CA GLY A 184 2.31 3.69 23.41
C GLY A 184 3.05 2.66 24.26
N SER A 185 3.12 2.88 25.57
CA SER A 185 3.88 2.02 26.49
C SER A 185 3.09 1.62 27.73
N ASP A 186 1.76 1.55 27.64
CA ASP A 186 0.93 1.21 28.79
C ASP A 186 1.43 -0.07 29.47
N GLY A 187 1.59 -0.02 30.79
CA GLY A 187 2.16 -1.12 31.57
C GLY A 187 3.69 -1.25 31.54
N TYR A 188 4.44 -0.36 30.88
CA TYR A 188 5.91 -0.33 30.86
C TYR A 188 6.47 0.99 31.40
N ASN A 189 7.40 0.92 32.35
CA ASN A 189 8.11 2.10 32.86
C ASN A 189 9.39 2.34 32.05
N LEU A 190 9.37 3.38 31.20
CA LEU A 190 10.50 3.72 30.35
C LEU A 190 11.50 4.71 30.96
N THR A 191 11.21 5.25 32.16
CA THR A 191 12.00 6.33 32.77
C THR A 191 13.48 5.98 32.93
N ALA A 192 13.79 4.70 33.23
CA ALA A 192 15.15 4.22 33.38
C ALA A 192 15.97 4.32 32.07
N TYR A 193 15.31 4.21 30.91
CA TYR A 193 15.97 4.02 29.61
C TYR A 193 16.09 5.31 28.77
N ILE A 194 15.72 6.47 29.31
CA ILE A 194 15.87 7.75 28.60
C ILE A 194 17.35 7.95 28.21
N ASP A 195 17.59 8.35 26.96
CA ASP A 195 18.89 8.53 26.31
C ASP A 195 19.67 7.23 26.07
N GLU A 196 19.02 6.07 26.17
CA GLU A 196 19.57 4.76 25.84
C GLU A 196 18.91 4.20 24.57
N LYS A 197 19.64 3.35 23.84
CA LYS A 197 19.09 2.57 22.72
C LYS A 197 18.54 1.27 23.25
N ILE A 198 17.25 1.04 23.06
CA ILE A 198 16.57 -0.15 23.52
C ILE A 198 15.91 -0.89 22.37
N SER A 199 15.90 -2.22 22.49
CA SER A 199 15.12 -3.10 21.61
C SER A 199 13.80 -3.45 22.27
N PHE A 200 12.72 -3.40 21.50
CA PHE A 200 11.39 -3.77 21.95
C PHE A 200 10.57 -4.37 20.82
N TRP A 201 9.56 -5.17 21.18
CA TRP A 201 8.51 -5.57 20.26
C TRP A 201 7.40 -4.52 20.26
N GLN A 202 6.85 -4.24 19.08
CA GLN A 202 5.67 -3.40 18.91
C GLN A 202 4.70 -3.99 17.90
N LYS A 203 3.45 -3.54 17.97
CA LYS A 203 2.45 -3.74 16.92
C LYS A 203 1.62 -2.49 16.78
N ASP A 204 1.59 -1.97 15.56
CA ASP A 204 0.84 -0.77 15.17
C ASP A 204 1.06 0.42 16.11
N GLY A 205 2.31 0.65 16.53
CA GLY A 205 2.70 1.78 17.39
C GLY A 205 2.57 1.53 18.89
N GLU A 206 2.12 0.35 19.31
CA GLU A 206 2.01 -0.01 20.73
C GLU A 206 3.13 -0.99 21.13
N ILE A 207 3.88 -0.67 22.20
CA ILE A 207 4.92 -1.55 22.75
C ILE A 207 4.26 -2.81 23.34
N ILE A 208 4.72 -3.97 22.88
CA ILE A 208 4.32 -5.29 23.36
C ILE A 208 5.29 -5.80 24.43
N GLY A 209 6.58 -5.46 24.35
CA GLY A 209 7.54 -5.92 25.34
C GLY A 209 8.93 -5.36 25.12
N LEU A 210 9.62 -5.04 26.21
CA LEU A 210 11.00 -4.58 26.21
C LEU A 210 11.93 -5.80 26.17
N LEU A 211 13.03 -5.71 25.42
CA LEU A 211 13.92 -6.85 25.19
C LEU A 211 15.30 -6.61 25.79
N SER A 212 15.94 -5.51 25.40
CA SER A 212 17.30 -5.21 25.80
C SER A 212 17.59 -3.73 25.82
N VAL A 213 18.55 -3.34 26.67
CA VAL A 213 19.33 -2.11 26.51
C VAL A 213 20.52 -2.46 25.63
N ASP A 214 20.51 -1.98 24.39
CA ASP A 214 21.52 -2.29 23.39
C ASP A 214 22.73 -1.38 23.51
N GLU A 215 22.53 -0.08 23.76
CA GLU A 215 23.59 0.92 23.92
C GLU A 215 23.22 1.95 25.01
N VAL A 216 24.10 2.14 25.99
CA VAL A 216 23.96 3.17 27.05
C VAL A 216 24.56 4.53 26.68
N THR A 217 25.29 4.57 25.56
CA THR A 217 25.88 5.80 24.96
C THR A 217 25.60 5.80 23.45
N PRO A 218 24.33 5.91 23.05
CA PRO A 218 23.93 5.60 21.70
C PRO A 218 24.33 6.67 20.70
N THR A 219 24.52 6.26 19.45
CA THR A 219 24.58 7.20 18.31
C THR A 219 23.31 7.10 17.48
N ILE A 220 22.54 8.20 17.47
CA ILE A 220 21.37 8.36 16.61
C ILE A 220 21.86 8.70 15.20
N GLN A 221 21.53 7.84 14.24
CA GLN A 221 21.95 8.01 12.86
C GLN A 221 20.96 8.85 12.05
N ASN A 222 21.52 9.72 11.20
CA ASN A 222 20.83 10.50 10.17
C ASN A 222 19.66 11.34 10.67
N ILE A 223 19.74 11.85 11.89
CA ILE A 223 18.68 12.64 12.48
C ILE A 223 18.87 14.12 12.17
N TYR A 224 17.77 14.84 11.96
CA TYR A 224 17.84 16.27 11.76
C TYR A 224 18.28 16.96 13.05
N CYS A 225 19.31 17.80 12.96
CA CYS A 225 19.87 18.51 14.10
C CYS A 225 20.10 19.99 13.79
N ARG A 226 19.82 20.85 14.77
CA ARG A 226 20.09 22.30 14.71
C ARG A 226 20.65 22.80 16.04
N LYS A 227 21.46 23.85 16.01
CA LYS A 227 22.01 24.47 17.22
C LYS A 227 21.14 25.63 17.70
N GLU A 228 20.87 25.66 19.01
CA GLU A 228 20.17 26.75 19.69
C GLU A 228 20.95 27.15 20.95
N GLY A 229 21.72 28.25 20.87
CA GLY A 229 22.59 28.68 21.96
C GLY A 229 23.67 27.65 22.28
N ASN A 230 23.70 27.14 23.52
CA ASN A 230 24.63 26.11 23.98
C ASN A 230 24.01 24.69 23.94
N GLN A 231 22.89 24.54 23.23
CA GLN A 231 22.19 23.28 23.07
C GLN A 231 22.09 22.93 21.60
N ILE A 232 21.88 21.64 21.33
CA ILE A 232 21.36 21.19 20.05
C ILE A 232 19.94 20.69 20.24
N ILE A 233 19.10 20.95 19.24
CA ILE A 233 17.79 20.33 19.11
C ILE A 233 17.91 19.22 18.07
N VAL A 234 17.49 18.03 18.50
CA VAL A 234 17.42 16.83 17.67
C VAL A 234 15.95 16.58 17.33
N THR A 235 15.64 16.45 16.04
CA THR A 235 14.26 16.34 15.52
C THR A 235 14.04 14.99 14.82
N GLY A 236 13.09 14.21 15.34
CA GLY A 236 12.58 12.97 14.77
C GLY A 236 11.07 13.02 14.68
N ALA A 237 10.37 12.11 15.37
CA ALA A 237 8.92 12.20 15.57
C ALA A 237 8.50 13.31 16.58
N GLY A 238 9.48 14.03 17.12
CA GLY A 238 9.36 15.12 18.09
C GLY A 238 10.74 15.73 18.33
N GLU A 239 10.85 16.64 19.29
CA GLU A 239 12.09 17.38 19.55
C GLU A 239 12.67 17.12 20.94
N LYS A 240 14.00 17.04 21.02
CA LYS A 240 14.75 16.95 22.28
C LYS A 240 15.97 17.86 22.26
N ALA A 241 16.15 18.60 23.34
CA ALA A 241 17.33 19.44 23.56
C ALA A 241 18.41 18.68 24.34
N TYR A 242 19.65 18.77 23.87
CA TYR A 242 20.85 18.26 24.56
C TYR A 242 21.87 19.37 24.76
N ASN A 243 22.61 19.33 25.86
CA ASN A 243 23.74 20.24 26.06
C ASN A 243 24.86 19.92 25.06
N PHE A 244 25.43 20.96 24.45
CA PHE A 244 26.42 20.81 23.37
C PHE A 244 27.63 21.73 23.57
N GLU A 245 28.82 21.14 23.62
CA GLU A 245 30.11 21.82 23.76
C GLU A 245 30.99 21.55 22.53
N GLY A 246 30.49 21.93 21.34
CA GLY A 246 31.20 21.78 20.07
C GLY A 246 31.20 23.05 19.21
N THR A 247 31.84 22.96 18.04
CA THR A 247 31.85 24.06 17.05
C THR A 247 30.48 24.25 16.42
N ASP A 248 30.23 25.44 15.87
CA ASP A 248 29.02 25.69 15.07
C ASP A 248 28.97 24.79 13.84
N PHE A 249 27.75 24.47 13.41
CA PHE A 249 27.43 23.66 12.23
C PHE A 249 26.12 24.14 11.61
N GLU A 250 25.89 23.83 10.33
CA GLU A 250 24.66 24.20 9.63
C GLU A 250 23.52 23.21 9.96
N PRO A 251 22.27 23.68 10.18
CA PRO A 251 21.14 22.78 10.39
C PRO A 251 20.98 21.77 9.26
N GLY A 252 20.78 20.51 9.60
CA GLY A 252 20.78 19.43 8.61
C GLY A 252 20.74 18.04 9.21
N LEU A 253 21.00 17.00 8.41
CA LEU A 253 21.09 15.63 8.91
C LEU A 253 22.47 15.35 9.51
N CYS A 254 22.45 14.71 10.67
CA CYS A 254 23.60 14.50 11.52
C CYS A 254 23.58 13.10 12.14
N ASN A 255 24.76 12.58 12.48
CA ASN A 255 24.88 11.52 13.47
C ASN A 255 25.12 12.17 14.85
N VAL A 256 24.29 11.84 15.83
CA VAL A 256 24.31 12.45 17.16
C VAL A 256 24.60 11.37 18.21
N THR A 257 25.76 11.44 18.84
CA THR A 257 26.13 10.55 19.95
C THR A 257 25.73 11.20 21.27
N ILE A 258 25.05 10.46 22.13
CA ILE A 258 24.59 10.92 23.45
C ILE A 258 25.42 10.24 24.54
N GLU A 259 25.97 11.06 25.44
CA GLU A 259 26.73 10.59 26.60
C GLU A 259 26.47 11.52 27.78
N ASN A 260 25.95 10.98 28.89
CA ASN A 260 25.69 11.72 30.13
C ASN A 260 24.86 13.01 29.95
N GLY A 261 23.84 12.97 29.09
CA GLY A 261 22.98 14.11 28.77
C GLY A 261 23.65 15.22 27.93
N LYS A 262 24.88 14.97 27.44
CA LYS A 262 25.56 15.79 26.44
C LYS A 262 25.49 15.10 25.09
N ALA A 263 25.51 15.89 24.03
CA ALA A 263 25.56 15.38 22.66
C ALA A 263 26.87 15.78 21.95
N SER A 264 27.34 14.91 21.06
CA SER A 264 28.35 15.24 20.05
C SER A 264 27.80 14.99 18.65
N VAL A 265 28.14 15.85 17.70
CA VAL A 265 27.54 15.89 16.36
C VAL A 265 28.58 15.60 15.29
N ARG A 266 28.19 14.78 14.31
CA ARG A 266 28.88 14.62 13.04
C ARG A 266 27.91 14.95 11.91
N GLU A 267 28.13 16.11 11.29
CA GLU A 267 27.25 16.67 10.26
C GLU A 267 27.42 15.97 8.89
N GLY A 268 26.32 15.83 8.15
CA GLY A 268 26.33 15.45 6.74
C GLY A 268 26.62 16.63 5.83
N THR A 269 27.33 16.40 4.73
CA THR A 269 27.52 17.41 3.68
C THR A 269 26.24 17.54 2.88
N LYS A 270 25.66 18.74 2.86
CA LYS A 270 24.43 19.04 2.12
C LYS A 270 24.68 19.12 0.61
N LEU A 271 23.78 18.52 -0.16
CA LEU A 271 23.67 18.59 -1.61
C LEU A 271 22.28 19.13 -1.98
N SER A 272 22.26 20.30 -2.62
CA SER A 272 21.02 20.99 -3.01
C SER A 272 20.86 21.01 -4.53
N GLY A 273 19.62 21.01 -5.01
CA GLY A 273 19.30 21.13 -6.45
C GLY A 273 19.58 19.87 -7.28
N GLU A 274 19.73 18.71 -6.63
CA GLU A 274 19.91 17.44 -7.32
C GLU A 274 18.58 16.91 -7.86
N VAL A 275 18.53 16.65 -9.17
CA VAL A 275 17.39 15.95 -9.76
C VAL A 275 17.50 14.46 -9.45
N ILE A 276 16.46 13.92 -8.81
CA ILE A 276 16.31 12.49 -8.52
C ILE A 276 16.02 11.77 -9.83
N LYS A 277 16.95 10.97 -10.34
CA LYS A 277 16.73 10.19 -11.58
C LYS A 277 16.03 8.87 -11.32
N ARG A 278 16.35 8.22 -10.21
CA ARG A 278 15.79 6.94 -9.78
C ARG A 278 15.95 6.79 -8.27
N VAL A 279 14.96 6.19 -7.61
CA VAL A 279 15.00 5.91 -6.17
C VAL A 279 14.48 4.50 -5.91
N ASP A 280 15.26 3.68 -5.22
CA ASP A 280 14.85 2.34 -4.76
C ASP A 280 14.79 2.33 -3.21
N ASN A 281 14.90 1.18 -2.56
CA ASN A 281 14.93 1.00 -1.11
C ASN A 281 16.36 0.88 -0.53
N LYS A 282 17.39 1.02 -1.36
CA LYS A 282 18.81 0.86 -0.99
C LYS A 282 19.74 1.87 -1.64
N GLU A 283 19.31 2.46 -2.75
CA GLU A 283 20.12 3.36 -3.54
C GLU A 283 19.27 4.44 -4.20
N ILE A 284 19.93 5.52 -4.55
CA ILE A 284 19.35 6.65 -5.27
C ILE A 284 20.32 7.11 -6.35
N TYR A 285 19.79 7.51 -7.49
CA TYR A 285 20.54 8.09 -8.58
C TYR A 285 20.27 9.59 -8.61
N LEU A 286 21.28 10.41 -8.34
CA LEU A 286 21.21 11.87 -8.39
C LEU A 286 21.91 12.39 -9.64
N SER A 287 21.38 13.46 -10.24
CA SER A 287 21.85 13.99 -11.51
C SER A 287 23.35 14.29 -11.59
N SER A 288 23.95 14.87 -10.56
CA SER A 288 25.38 15.25 -10.57
C SER A 288 26.29 14.22 -9.90
N LYS A 289 25.75 13.39 -9.00
CA LYS A 289 26.51 12.40 -8.23
C LYS A 289 26.47 11.00 -8.82
N GLY A 290 25.53 10.74 -9.74
CA GLY A 290 25.27 9.40 -10.21
C GLY A 290 24.64 8.54 -9.11
N LYS A 291 25.00 7.25 -9.11
CA LYS A 291 24.46 6.25 -8.19
C LYS A 291 25.10 6.37 -6.81
N MET A 292 24.29 6.51 -5.77
CA MET A 292 24.72 6.55 -4.39
C MET A 292 23.97 5.53 -3.54
N GLN A 293 24.68 4.88 -2.62
CA GLN A 293 24.08 3.98 -1.65
C GLN A 293 23.51 4.75 -0.46
N TRP A 294 22.43 4.24 0.10
CA TRP A 294 21.89 4.76 1.35
C TRP A 294 22.77 4.32 2.52
N SER A 295 22.90 5.17 3.52
CA SER A 295 23.41 4.75 4.82
C SER A 295 22.39 3.84 5.51
N GLU A 296 22.84 3.11 6.54
CA GLU A 296 21.91 2.51 7.51
C GLU A 296 21.01 3.60 8.10
N ASN A 297 19.74 3.28 8.36
CA ASN A 297 18.73 4.21 8.89
C ASN A 297 18.52 5.49 8.06
N PHE A 298 18.51 5.36 6.73
CA PHE A 298 18.17 6.47 5.82
C PHE A 298 16.84 7.14 6.22
N ARG A 299 16.81 8.48 6.28
CA ARG A 299 15.62 9.23 6.70
C ARG A 299 15.15 10.23 5.65
N VAL A 300 13.84 10.40 5.54
CA VAL A 300 13.22 11.46 4.73
C VAL A 300 12.39 12.33 5.66
N TYR A 301 12.61 13.64 5.56
CA TYR A 301 11.89 14.63 6.34
C TYR A 301 11.05 15.53 5.43
N GLY A 302 9.83 15.86 5.86
CA GLY A 302 8.99 16.89 5.25
C GLY A 302 9.50 18.30 5.53
N GLN A 303 8.85 19.30 4.93
CA GLN A 303 9.14 20.72 5.19
C GLN A 303 8.89 21.10 6.66
N ASP A 304 7.96 20.41 7.32
CA ASP A 304 7.64 20.53 8.74
C ASP A 304 8.51 19.64 9.65
N LEU A 305 9.53 18.98 9.07
CA LEU A 305 10.39 18.00 9.73
C LEU A 305 9.67 16.76 10.25
N SER A 306 8.46 16.46 9.77
CA SER A 306 7.84 15.16 9.99
C SER A 306 8.59 14.06 9.21
N CYS A 307 8.71 12.87 9.78
CA CYS A 307 9.29 11.72 9.07
C CYS A 307 8.34 11.24 7.96
N LEU A 308 8.85 11.16 6.73
CA LEU A 308 8.10 10.71 5.56
C LEU A 308 8.64 9.37 5.04
N ASN A 309 7.83 8.70 4.23
CA ASN A 309 8.25 7.52 3.48
C ASN A 309 9.16 7.94 2.29
N GLN A 310 10.09 7.07 1.90
CA GLN A 310 10.94 7.21 0.72
C GLN A 310 10.19 7.55 -0.58
N ASN A 311 8.92 7.16 -0.73
CA ASN A 311 8.11 7.51 -1.91
C ASN A 311 7.92 9.03 -2.09
N ALA A 312 8.12 9.83 -1.03
CA ALA A 312 8.12 11.29 -1.11
C ALA A 312 9.29 11.85 -1.95
N LEU A 313 10.33 11.05 -2.23
CA LEU A 313 11.44 11.39 -3.12
C LEU A 313 11.05 11.15 -4.58
N ILE A 314 10.22 12.05 -5.12
CA ILE A 314 9.64 11.88 -6.45
C ILE A 314 10.73 12.02 -7.53
N CYS A 315 10.87 10.99 -8.38
CA CYS A 315 11.84 11.03 -9.48
C CYS A 315 11.50 12.13 -10.51
N GLY A 316 12.49 12.60 -11.27
CA GLY A 316 12.35 13.75 -12.16
C GLY A 316 12.30 15.12 -11.47
N THR A 317 12.45 15.19 -10.14
CA THR A 317 12.35 16.45 -9.39
C THR A 317 13.61 16.74 -8.58
N ASP A 318 13.80 18.01 -8.24
CA ASP A 318 14.85 18.55 -7.37
C ASP A 318 14.26 19.03 -6.02
N LEU A 319 13.24 18.33 -5.54
CA LEU A 319 12.37 18.81 -4.45
C LEU A 319 13.03 18.80 -3.06
N ALA A 320 14.17 18.12 -2.91
CA ALA A 320 14.80 17.85 -1.63
C ALA A 320 16.28 18.25 -1.60
N ASP A 321 16.73 18.63 -0.41
CA ASP A 321 18.15 18.66 -0.05
C ASP A 321 18.57 17.28 0.44
N PHE A 322 19.69 16.76 -0.06
CA PHE A 322 20.29 15.48 0.36
C PHE A 322 21.48 15.72 1.27
N TYR A 323 21.75 14.78 2.17
CA TYR A 323 22.90 14.86 3.08
C TYR A 323 23.77 13.62 2.92
N VAL A 324 25.08 13.82 2.79
CA VAL A 324 26.04 12.76 2.49
C VAL A 324 27.10 12.70 3.58
N LEU A 325 27.42 11.48 4.03
CA LEU A 325 28.49 11.20 4.98
C LEU A 325 29.16 9.87 4.60
N ASP A 326 30.49 9.84 4.58
CA ASP A 326 31.28 8.67 4.18
C ASP A 326 30.84 8.03 2.86
N ASP A 327 30.62 8.85 1.83
CA ASP A 327 30.18 8.44 0.48
C ASP A 327 28.80 7.76 0.43
N THR A 328 28.02 7.80 1.52
CA THR A 328 26.64 7.31 1.59
C THR A 328 25.65 8.45 1.80
N ILE A 329 24.43 8.32 1.28
CA ILE A 329 23.37 9.30 1.55
C ILE A 329 22.73 8.97 2.89
N MET A 330 22.80 9.93 3.82
CA MET A 330 22.18 9.89 5.15
C MET A 330 20.66 9.96 5.05
N GLY A 331 20.16 10.79 4.15
CA GLY A 331 18.75 11.10 4.05
C GLY A 331 18.49 12.33 3.19
N ALA A 332 17.24 12.79 3.24
CA ALA A 332 16.76 13.92 2.49
C ALA A 332 15.77 14.77 3.29
N VAL A 333 15.72 16.06 3.02
CA VAL A 333 14.75 17.00 3.59
C VAL A 333 14.02 17.69 2.45
N ILE A 334 12.71 17.46 2.35
CA ILE A 334 11.84 18.10 1.34
C ILE A 334 11.84 19.61 1.57
N GLN A 335 12.16 20.36 0.51
CA GLN A 335 12.25 21.83 0.55
C GLN A 335 11.08 22.51 -0.14
N LYS A 336 10.37 21.82 -1.04
CA LYS A 336 9.29 22.39 -1.84
C LYS A 336 8.30 21.33 -2.30
N ASP A 337 7.06 21.74 -2.47
CA ASP A 337 6.05 20.97 -3.19
C ASP A 337 6.30 21.07 -4.71
N VAL A 338 5.86 20.06 -5.46
CA VAL A 338 6.12 19.98 -6.91
C VAL A 338 4.84 19.84 -7.69
N VAL A 339 4.56 20.80 -8.57
CA VAL A 339 3.48 20.66 -9.56
C VAL A 339 3.99 19.77 -10.72
N PRO A 340 3.26 18.72 -11.15
CA PRO A 340 3.70 17.79 -12.19
C PRO A 340 3.71 18.37 -13.62
N GLU A 341 4.60 19.32 -13.91
CA GLU A 341 4.73 19.93 -15.25
C GLU A 341 5.22 18.92 -16.31
N LYS A 342 6.01 17.94 -15.87
CA LYS A 342 6.56 16.86 -16.69
C LYS A 342 6.19 15.51 -16.12
N ILE A 343 6.08 14.52 -17.01
CA ILE A 343 5.89 13.13 -16.66
C ILE A 343 7.04 12.29 -17.22
N ARG A 344 7.35 11.19 -16.54
CA ARG A 344 8.41 10.25 -16.89
C ARG A 344 7.76 8.89 -17.15
N VAL A 345 7.86 8.39 -18.37
CA VAL A 345 7.18 7.18 -18.83
C VAL A 345 8.19 6.06 -19.05
N LEU A 346 8.02 4.93 -18.36
CA LEU A 346 8.76 3.70 -18.63
C LEU A 346 8.24 3.05 -19.92
N LEU A 347 9.11 2.96 -20.92
CA LEU A 347 8.77 2.46 -22.26
C LEU A 347 8.94 0.94 -22.39
N GLY A 348 8.11 0.32 -23.22
CA GLY A 348 8.15 -1.11 -23.51
C GLY A 348 7.60 -1.99 -22.38
N GLY A 349 6.83 -1.42 -21.45
CA GLY A 349 6.20 -2.14 -20.33
C GLY A 349 7.15 -2.66 -19.25
N GLY A 350 8.45 -2.37 -19.32
CA GLY A 350 9.45 -2.90 -18.38
C GLY A 350 10.88 -2.80 -18.89
N LEU A 351 11.79 -3.50 -18.21
CA LEU A 351 13.20 -3.57 -18.60
C LEU A 351 13.39 -4.31 -19.94
N GLN A 352 14.24 -3.75 -20.79
CA GLN A 352 14.53 -4.23 -22.14
C GLN A 352 15.89 -4.92 -22.21
N GLU A 353 16.00 -5.95 -23.04
CA GLU A 353 17.30 -6.62 -23.32
C GLU A 353 18.09 -5.81 -24.35
N SER A 354 17.38 -5.25 -25.32
CA SER A 354 17.95 -4.35 -26.31
C SER A 354 16.94 -3.29 -26.72
N VAL A 355 17.46 -2.18 -27.24
CA VAL A 355 16.64 -1.18 -27.93
C VAL A 355 17.35 -0.70 -29.18
N THR A 356 16.58 -0.55 -30.25
CA THR A 356 17.08 -0.01 -31.51
C THR A 356 16.48 1.35 -31.77
N ILE A 357 17.33 2.37 -32.00
CA ILE A 357 16.98 3.77 -32.17
C ILE A 357 17.27 4.19 -33.61
N LYS A 358 16.34 4.90 -34.24
CA LYS A 358 16.46 5.44 -35.60
C LYS A 358 15.98 6.89 -35.63
N GLY A 359 16.80 7.80 -36.17
CA GLY A 359 16.40 9.19 -36.41
C GLY A 359 16.31 9.47 -37.91
N ALA A 360 15.15 9.94 -38.37
CA ALA A 360 14.98 10.35 -39.77
C ALA A 360 15.74 11.66 -40.09
N GLU A 361 15.82 12.57 -39.11
CA GLU A 361 16.53 13.85 -39.19
C GLU A 361 17.87 13.82 -38.43
N GLY A 362 18.30 12.62 -38.01
CA GLY A 362 19.42 12.40 -37.11
C GLY A 362 19.08 12.47 -35.63
N PHE A 363 19.97 11.97 -34.78
CA PHE A 363 19.85 12.01 -33.32
C PHE A 363 21.24 11.94 -32.68
N SER A 364 21.32 12.35 -31.42
CA SER A 364 22.57 12.35 -30.65
C SER A 364 22.40 11.49 -29.40
N LEU A 365 23.44 10.71 -29.09
CA LEU A 365 23.56 9.97 -27.83
C LEU A 365 24.62 10.64 -26.96
N SER A 366 24.33 10.83 -25.67
CA SER A 366 25.31 11.31 -24.69
C SER A 366 25.27 10.47 -23.41
N ASN A 367 26.42 10.13 -22.85
CA ASN A 367 26.54 9.48 -21.54
C ASN A 367 27.18 10.40 -20.48
N GLY A 368 27.13 11.71 -20.70
CA GLY A 368 27.70 12.72 -19.81
C GLY A 368 29.22 12.96 -19.98
N VAL A 369 29.97 11.97 -20.49
CA VAL A 369 31.42 12.12 -20.77
C VAL A 369 31.76 12.09 -22.26
N GLY A 370 30.90 11.52 -23.08
CA GLY A 370 31.05 11.41 -24.51
C GLY A 370 29.72 11.58 -25.23
N GLU A 371 29.80 12.11 -26.45
CA GLU A 371 28.66 12.35 -27.32
C GLU A 371 28.91 11.68 -28.68
N LYS A 372 27.84 11.18 -29.30
CA LYS A 372 27.88 10.58 -30.62
C LYS A 372 26.65 10.97 -31.43
N ASP A 373 26.92 11.67 -32.52
CA ASP A 373 25.91 12.09 -33.48
C ASP A 373 25.68 11.04 -34.57
N PHE A 374 24.43 10.88 -34.94
CA PHE A 374 23.98 10.06 -36.05
C PHE A 374 23.25 10.97 -37.03
N SER A 375 23.91 11.39 -38.11
CA SER A 375 23.30 12.25 -39.15
C SER A 375 22.15 11.56 -39.90
N SER A 376 22.25 10.24 -40.04
CA SER A 376 21.21 9.32 -40.46
C SER A 376 21.67 7.90 -40.08
N GLY A 377 20.77 7.03 -39.62
CA GLY A 377 21.15 5.66 -39.29
C GLY A 377 20.40 5.05 -38.11
N THR A 378 20.99 3.98 -37.59
CA THR A 378 20.42 3.14 -36.54
C THR A 378 21.47 2.87 -35.47
N ALA A 379 21.08 2.95 -34.20
CA ALA A 379 21.90 2.50 -33.07
C ALA A 379 21.13 1.43 -32.30
N THR A 380 21.77 0.29 -32.05
CA THR A 380 21.22 -0.74 -31.16
C THR A 380 22.02 -0.73 -29.88
N LEU A 381 21.32 -0.61 -28.74
CA LEU A 381 21.91 -0.59 -27.42
C LEU A 381 21.52 -1.85 -26.67
N THR A 382 22.51 -2.48 -26.04
CA THR A 382 22.40 -3.61 -25.12
C THR A 382 23.10 -3.25 -23.81
N ALA A 383 22.68 -3.86 -22.70
CA ALA A 383 23.14 -3.48 -21.36
C ALA A 383 24.66 -3.68 -21.15
N ASP A 384 25.31 -4.54 -21.93
CA ASP A 384 26.74 -4.81 -21.89
C ASP A 384 27.60 -3.75 -22.59
N LEU A 385 27.00 -2.76 -23.25
CA LEU A 385 27.75 -1.66 -23.84
C LEU A 385 28.43 -0.82 -22.76
N ALA A 386 29.75 -0.62 -22.91
CA ALA A 386 30.58 0.21 -22.03
C ALA A 386 30.10 1.67 -21.90
N TRP A 387 29.22 2.13 -22.79
CA TRP A 387 28.56 3.44 -22.67
C TRP A 387 27.81 3.60 -21.35
N PHE A 388 27.18 2.53 -20.85
CA PHE A 388 26.46 2.54 -19.58
C PHE A 388 27.38 2.51 -18.35
N ASP A 389 28.69 2.30 -18.51
CA ASP A 389 29.65 2.40 -17.40
C ASP A 389 29.82 3.84 -16.91
N HIS A 390 29.40 4.81 -17.72
CA HIS A 390 29.41 6.24 -17.38
C HIS A 390 28.06 6.76 -16.87
N GLY A 391 27.08 5.88 -16.68
CA GLY A 391 25.77 6.24 -16.13
C GLY A 391 24.64 6.24 -17.16
N ILE A 392 23.73 7.20 -17.03
CA ILE A 392 22.55 7.33 -17.87
C ILE A 392 22.96 7.79 -19.28
N VAL A 393 22.52 7.04 -20.28
CA VAL A 393 22.63 7.44 -21.68
C VAL A 393 21.39 8.20 -22.10
N THR A 394 21.57 9.41 -22.59
CA THR A 394 20.50 10.29 -23.05
C THR A 394 20.40 10.30 -24.56
N VAL A 395 19.19 10.48 -25.07
CA VAL A 395 18.91 10.68 -26.49
C VAL A 395 18.16 11.99 -26.65
N SER A 396 18.65 12.83 -27.56
CA SER A 396 17.99 14.06 -27.96
C SER A 396 17.59 14.00 -29.44
N GLY A 397 16.39 14.50 -29.74
CA GLY A 397 15.82 14.54 -31.08
C GLY A 397 14.57 13.65 -31.22
N LYS A 398 13.88 13.77 -32.35
CA LYS A 398 12.74 12.89 -32.67
C LYS A 398 13.26 11.55 -33.18
N VAL A 399 12.95 10.47 -32.47
CA VAL A 399 13.46 9.14 -32.77
C VAL A 399 12.35 8.12 -32.89
N ARG A 400 12.59 7.06 -33.67
CA ARG A 400 11.84 5.82 -33.64
C ARG A 400 12.61 4.79 -32.84
N MET A 401 11.93 4.10 -31.94
CA MET A 401 12.53 3.07 -31.09
C MET A 401 11.82 1.74 -31.30
N THR A 402 12.61 0.68 -31.41
CA THR A 402 12.16 -0.71 -31.46
C THR A 402 12.58 -1.44 -30.20
N PHE A 403 11.61 -2.00 -29.47
CA PHE A 403 11.80 -2.73 -28.21
C PHE A 403 11.88 -4.26 -28.44
N ASN A 404 12.05 -5.05 -27.37
CA ASN A 404 12.14 -6.51 -27.44
C ASN A 404 10.98 -7.19 -28.21
N GLY A 405 9.77 -6.62 -28.15
CA GLY A 405 8.59 -7.13 -28.86
C GLY A 405 8.57 -6.85 -30.37
N GLY A 406 9.56 -6.14 -30.91
CA GLY A 406 9.64 -5.75 -32.31
C GLY A 406 8.74 -4.57 -32.70
N GLU A 407 7.97 -4.03 -31.75
CA GLU A 407 7.14 -2.84 -31.96
C GLU A 407 8.02 -1.60 -32.14
N GLU A 408 7.81 -0.86 -33.23
CA GLU A 408 8.50 0.40 -33.50
C GLU A 408 7.56 1.59 -33.27
N ARG A 409 7.96 2.53 -32.40
CA ARG A 409 7.17 3.73 -32.06
C ARG A 409 8.02 4.98 -32.14
N ALA A 410 7.40 6.11 -32.48
CA ALA A 410 8.07 7.41 -32.53
C ALA A 410 7.95 8.13 -31.19
N TYR A 411 9.04 8.74 -30.74
CA TYR A 411 9.13 9.47 -29.48
C TYR A 411 9.77 10.84 -29.69
N SER A 412 9.40 11.75 -28.81
CA SER A 412 9.96 13.10 -28.67
C SER A 412 10.18 13.40 -27.20
N GLY A 413 10.73 14.57 -26.88
CA GLY A 413 11.21 14.88 -25.53
C GLY A 413 12.57 14.26 -25.24
N LEU A 414 12.91 14.18 -23.95
CA LEU A 414 14.17 13.57 -23.50
C LEU A 414 13.96 12.07 -23.31
N ILE A 415 14.89 11.27 -23.80
CA ILE A 415 14.91 9.83 -23.52
C ILE A 415 16.16 9.52 -22.72
N GLU A 416 15.97 8.83 -21.60
CA GLU A 416 17.03 8.37 -20.71
C GLU A 416 17.05 6.84 -20.72
N MET A 417 18.25 6.26 -20.79
CA MET A 417 18.48 4.83 -20.75
C MET A 417 19.47 4.52 -19.64
N GLU A 418 19.07 3.68 -18.70
CA GLU A 418 19.90 3.25 -17.58
C GLU A 418 20.06 1.74 -17.59
N ARG A 419 21.28 1.26 -17.34
CA ARG A 419 21.54 -0.16 -17.09
C ARG A 419 21.06 -0.56 -15.71
N ILE A 420 20.16 -1.55 -15.64
CA ILE A 420 19.71 -2.18 -14.41
C ILE A 420 19.96 -3.69 -14.54
N GLY A 421 20.99 -4.18 -13.86
CA GLY A 421 21.46 -5.56 -14.01
C GLY A 421 21.95 -5.83 -15.44
N ASP A 422 21.42 -6.86 -16.07
CA ASP A 422 21.68 -7.28 -17.45
C ASP A 422 20.70 -6.65 -18.46
N LYS A 423 19.88 -5.69 -18.04
CA LYS A 423 18.85 -5.05 -18.86
C LYS A 423 18.92 -3.52 -18.81
N ILE A 424 18.07 -2.87 -19.61
CA ILE A 424 17.99 -1.42 -19.77
C ILE A 424 16.59 -0.93 -19.36
N ALA A 425 16.51 0.03 -18.45
CA ALA A 425 15.32 0.86 -18.26
C ALA A 425 15.34 2.01 -19.26
N ILE A 426 14.21 2.27 -19.92
CA ILE A 426 14.10 3.30 -20.96
C ILE A 426 12.99 4.26 -20.55
N ILE A 427 13.34 5.49 -20.25
CA ILE A 427 12.43 6.50 -19.71
C ILE A 427 12.28 7.63 -20.72
N ASN A 428 11.04 7.97 -21.07
CA ASN A 428 10.73 9.18 -21.81
C ASN A 428 10.23 10.27 -20.85
N GLU A 429 10.98 11.36 -20.71
CA GLU A 429 10.57 12.56 -19.99
C GLU A 429 10.06 13.61 -20.97
N LEU A 430 8.83 14.08 -20.74
CA LEU A 430 8.16 15.05 -21.59
C LEU A 430 7.13 15.89 -20.79
N PRO A 431 6.76 17.09 -21.28
CA PRO A 431 5.69 17.88 -20.69
C PRO A 431 4.38 17.10 -20.58
N MET A 432 3.61 17.35 -19.52
CA MET A 432 2.33 16.67 -19.26
C MET A 432 1.37 16.76 -20.46
N GLU A 433 1.27 17.94 -21.07
CA GLU A 433 0.37 18.13 -22.22
C GLU A 433 0.84 17.35 -23.46
N GLU A 434 2.14 17.25 -23.72
CA GLU A 434 2.67 16.43 -24.82
C GLU A 434 2.45 14.93 -24.59
N TYR A 435 2.56 14.46 -23.35
CA TYR A 435 2.21 13.09 -22.98
C TYR A 435 0.75 12.78 -23.31
N LEU A 436 -0.17 13.69 -22.98
CA LEU A 436 -1.60 13.49 -23.21
C LEU A 436 -1.96 13.40 -24.70
N LEU A 437 -1.18 14.04 -25.59
CA LEU A 437 -1.36 13.90 -27.04
C LEU A 437 -1.16 12.46 -27.52
N GLY A 438 -0.25 11.72 -26.88
CA GLY A 438 0.01 10.30 -27.15
C GLY A 438 -0.87 9.32 -26.35
N VAL A 439 -1.68 9.81 -25.41
CA VAL A 439 -2.59 8.99 -24.58
C VAL A 439 -4.03 9.08 -25.07
N VAL A 440 -4.58 10.30 -25.16
CA VAL A 440 -6.02 10.53 -25.39
C VAL A 440 -6.57 9.79 -26.63
N PRO A 441 -5.92 9.82 -27.83
CA PRO A 441 -6.48 9.16 -29.00
C PRO A 441 -6.42 7.62 -28.94
N TYR A 442 -5.61 7.06 -28.04
CA TYR A 442 -5.48 5.61 -27.86
C TYR A 442 -6.31 5.07 -26.70
N GLU A 443 -6.66 5.93 -25.75
CA GLU A 443 -7.65 5.60 -24.74
C GLU A 443 -9.07 5.78 -25.26
N MET A 444 -9.34 6.85 -26.01
CA MET A 444 -10.68 7.14 -26.52
C MET A 444 -10.67 7.38 -28.04
N PRO A 445 -11.52 6.68 -28.82
CA PRO A 445 -11.63 6.91 -30.25
C PRO A 445 -12.03 8.35 -30.58
N VAL A 446 -11.27 9.05 -31.42
CA VAL A 446 -11.53 10.46 -31.78
C VAL A 446 -12.92 10.74 -32.34
N ARG A 447 -13.55 9.73 -32.97
CA ARG A 447 -14.94 9.81 -33.47
C ARG A 447 -16.00 9.94 -32.36
N PHE A 448 -15.63 9.85 -31.08
CA PHE A 448 -16.55 9.97 -29.94
C PHE A 448 -16.96 11.43 -29.67
N GLY A 449 -16.29 12.38 -30.33
CA GLY A 449 -16.65 13.79 -30.31
C GLY A 449 -15.87 14.59 -29.27
N GLN A 450 -15.85 15.90 -29.49
CA GLN A 450 -14.98 16.83 -28.78
C GLN A 450 -15.18 16.80 -27.24
N ALA A 451 -16.42 16.88 -26.76
CA ALA A 451 -16.71 16.91 -25.33
C ALA A 451 -16.31 15.61 -24.60
N ALA A 452 -16.42 14.45 -25.27
CA ALA A 452 -15.98 13.18 -24.72
C ALA A 452 -14.44 13.12 -24.63
N LEU A 453 -13.74 13.59 -25.66
CA LEU A 453 -12.27 13.70 -25.64
C LEU A 453 -11.77 14.69 -24.59
N GLU A 454 -12.47 15.80 -24.37
CA GLU A 454 -12.16 16.77 -23.30
C GLU A 454 -12.30 16.13 -21.92
N ALA A 455 -13.39 15.38 -21.67
CA ALA A 455 -13.54 14.61 -20.44
C ALA A 455 -12.43 13.56 -20.27
N GLN A 456 -12.07 12.84 -21.34
CA GLN A 456 -10.96 11.88 -21.31
C GLN A 456 -9.61 12.56 -21.00
N ALA A 457 -9.34 13.74 -21.57
CA ALA A 457 -8.11 14.49 -21.33
C ALA A 457 -8.00 14.92 -19.86
N ILE A 458 -9.07 15.45 -19.28
CA ILE A 458 -9.13 15.84 -17.86
C ILE A 458 -8.91 14.63 -16.95
N CYS A 459 -9.59 13.49 -17.23
CA CYS A 459 -9.37 12.23 -16.51
C CYS A 459 -7.94 11.71 -16.64
N ALA A 460 -7.38 11.70 -17.85
CA ALA A 460 -6.03 11.19 -18.08
C ALA A 460 -4.98 12.04 -17.36
N ARG A 461 -5.14 13.37 -17.37
CA ARG A 461 -4.29 14.31 -16.63
C ARG A 461 -4.36 14.10 -15.13
N SER A 462 -5.57 13.96 -14.59
CA SER A 462 -5.79 13.72 -13.15
C SER A 462 -5.22 12.38 -12.70
N TYR A 463 -5.30 11.35 -13.54
CA TYR A 463 -4.66 10.05 -13.30
C TYR A 463 -3.14 10.20 -13.26
N ALA A 464 -2.52 10.78 -14.30
CA ALA A 464 -1.07 10.97 -14.37
C ALA A 464 -0.53 11.83 -13.22
N TYR A 465 -1.27 12.86 -12.80
CA TYR A 465 -0.99 13.65 -11.61
C TYR A 465 -0.90 12.77 -10.35
N ASN A 466 -1.89 11.89 -10.13
CA ASN A 466 -1.85 10.99 -8.98
C ASN A 466 -0.70 9.96 -9.08
N GLN A 467 -0.38 9.46 -10.27
CA GLN A 467 0.73 8.52 -10.45
C GLN A 467 2.11 9.17 -10.21
N PHE A 468 2.26 10.46 -10.54
CA PHE A 468 3.45 11.23 -10.22
C PHE A 468 3.74 11.23 -8.71
N TYR A 469 2.75 11.60 -7.89
CA TYR A 469 2.91 11.62 -6.43
C TYR A 469 2.97 10.23 -5.79
N ALA A 470 2.31 9.23 -6.39
CA ALA A 470 2.42 7.86 -5.94
C ALA A 470 3.85 7.31 -6.12
N ASN A 471 4.57 7.79 -7.14
CA ASN A 471 5.97 7.44 -7.45
C ASN A 471 6.21 5.91 -7.48
N ALA A 472 5.19 5.13 -7.89
CA ALA A 472 5.20 3.68 -7.78
C ALA A 472 6.28 3.01 -8.67
N TYR A 473 6.68 3.68 -9.75
CA TYR A 473 7.74 3.27 -10.66
C TYR A 473 9.07 4.00 -10.41
N GLY A 474 9.23 4.67 -9.25
CA GLY A 474 10.44 5.43 -8.90
C GLY A 474 11.72 4.59 -8.93
N HIS A 475 11.60 3.27 -8.68
CA HIS A 475 12.70 2.30 -8.78
C HIS A 475 13.18 2.02 -10.21
N TYR A 476 12.41 2.42 -11.23
CA TYR A 476 12.86 2.51 -12.62
C TYR A 476 13.19 3.95 -13.05
N GLY A 477 12.89 4.94 -12.20
CA GLY A 477 13.00 6.36 -12.55
C GLY A 477 11.81 6.90 -13.35
N ALA A 478 10.62 6.32 -13.18
CA ALA A 478 9.40 6.70 -13.89
C ALA A 478 8.19 6.93 -12.97
N HIS A 479 7.16 7.59 -13.52
CA HIS A 479 5.87 7.81 -12.86
C HIS A 479 4.78 6.84 -13.37
N VAL A 480 4.84 6.51 -14.66
CA VAL A 480 3.85 5.67 -15.36
C VAL A 480 4.55 4.75 -16.35
N THR A 481 3.84 3.74 -16.86
CA THR A 481 4.29 2.90 -17.99
C THR A 481 3.41 3.14 -19.24
N ASP A 482 3.95 2.84 -20.42
CA ASP A 482 3.28 2.95 -21.72
C ASP A 482 2.31 1.80 -22.06
N THR A 483 1.84 1.09 -21.03
CA THR A 483 0.93 -0.06 -21.16
C THR A 483 -0.36 0.17 -20.38
N VAL A 484 -1.32 -0.75 -20.53
CA VAL A 484 -2.58 -0.75 -19.76
C VAL A 484 -2.42 -0.88 -18.24
N ALA A 485 -1.21 -1.13 -17.74
CA ALA A 485 -0.92 -1.04 -16.31
C ALA A 485 -0.95 0.42 -15.80
N SER A 486 -0.76 1.39 -16.70
CA SER A 486 -1.06 2.80 -16.45
C SER A 486 -2.05 3.33 -17.49
N GLN A 487 -1.55 3.96 -18.55
CA GLN A 487 -2.34 4.44 -19.68
C GLN A 487 -1.63 4.07 -20.97
N VAL A 488 -2.40 3.80 -22.02
CA VAL A 488 -1.85 3.48 -23.34
C VAL A 488 -1.22 4.74 -23.93
N PHE A 489 0.11 4.82 -23.87
CA PHE A 489 0.90 5.90 -24.43
C PHE A 489 1.62 5.43 -25.70
N MET A 490 1.30 6.06 -26.84
CA MET A 490 1.85 5.69 -28.15
C MET A 490 2.92 6.67 -28.66
N GLY A 491 3.58 7.38 -27.74
CA GLY A 491 4.65 8.30 -28.09
C GLY A 491 4.12 9.54 -28.81
N SER A 492 4.73 9.87 -29.95
CA SER A 492 4.40 11.03 -30.78
C SER A 492 3.41 10.72 -31.91
N ASP A 493 2.68 9.61 -31.83
CA ASP A 493 1.53 9.35 -32.70
C ASP A 493 0.31 10.06 -32.09
N THR A 494 -0.18 11.11 -32.76
CA THR A 494 -1.20 12.02 -32.24
C THR A 494 -2.40 12.12 -33.20
N ALA A 495 -3.47 12.79 -32.77
CA ALA A 495 -4.63 13.05 -33.62
C ALA A 495 -5.14 14.49 -33.44
N PRO A 496 -5.49 15.22 -34.53
CA PRO A 496 -5.91 16.62 -34.45
C PRO A 496 -7.10 16.90 -33.51
N GLU A 497 -8.09 15.99 -33.46
CA GLU A 497 -9.23 16.11 -32.56
C GLU A 497 -8.82 15.97 -31.08
N ALA A 498 -7.89 15.06 -30.80
CA ALA A 498 -7.34 14.88 -29.46
C ALA A 498 -6.46 16.07 -29.07
N GLU A 499 -5.63 16.59 -29.97
CA GLU A 499 -4.82 17.80 -29.76
C GLU A 499 -5.69 19.01 -29.38
N LYS A 500 -6.82 19.18 -30.07
CA LYS A 500 -7.80 20.22 -29.74
C LYS A 500 -8.38 20.03 -28.34
N ALA A 501 -8.76 18.80 -27.97
CA ALA A 501 -9.32 18.51 -26.65
C ALA A 501 -8.31 18.69 -25.50
N VAL A 502 -7.08 18.23 -25.70
CA VAL A 502 -5.98 18.42 -24.74
C VAL A 502 -5.70 19.91 -24.57
N SER A 503 -5.58 20.66 -25.67
CA SER A 503 -5.36 22.12 -25.63
C SER A 503 -6.51 22.89 -24.96
N ALA A 504 -7.76 22.51 -25.23
CA ALA A 504 -8.94 23.16 -24.64
C ALA A 504 -9.05 22.94 -23.12
N THR A 505 -8.44 21.87 -22.61
CA THR A 505 -8.49 21.46 -21.20
C THR A 505 -7.12 21.55 -20.51
N ALA A 506 -6.18 22.31 -21.08
CA ALA A 506 -4.81 22.40 -20.58
C ALA A 506 -4.77 22.80 -19.10
N GLY A 507 -4.07 21.98 -18.30
CA GLY A 507 -3.96 22.14 -16.84
C GLY A 507 -5.22 21.82 -16.03
N MET A 508 -6.33 21.41 -16.66
CA MET A 508 -7.57 21.07 -15.94
C MET A 508 -7.55 19.63 -15.41
N CYS A 509 -7.83 19.50 -14.12
CA CYS A 509 -7.94 18.24 -13.40
C CYS A 509 -9.29 18.12 -12.68
N VAL A 510 -9.70 16.90 -12.36
CA VAL A 510 -10.81 16.61 -11.44
C VAL A 510 -10.30 16.83 -10.02
N VAL A 511 -11.02 17.59 -9.20
CA VAL A 511 -10.63 17.95 -7.82
C VAL A 511 -11.71 17.50 -6.84
N ALA A 512 -11.27 16.87 -5.75
CA ALA A 512 -12.11 16.44 -4.64
C ALA A 512 -11.57 17.08 -3.34
N GLY A 513 -12.26 18.10 -2.85
CA GLY A 513 -11.75 18.91 -1.73
C GLY A 513 -10.55 19.74 -2.16
N ASP A 514 -9.41 19.53 -1.52
CA ASP A 514 -8.13 20.22 -1.77
C ASP A 514 -7.15 19.39 -2.63
N ARG A 515 -7.58 18.24 -3.16
CA ARG A 515 -6.72 17.28 -3.85
C ARG A 515 -7.24 16.94 -5.24
N VAL A 516 -6.32 16.68 -6.17
CA VAL A 516 -6.67 16.09 -7.46
C VAL A 516 -7.25 14.70 -7.23
N ALA A 517 -8.46 14.47 -7.72
CA ALA A 517 -9.17 13.22 -7.57
C ALA A 517 -8.46 12.10 -8.35
N GLN A 518 -8.31 10.94 -7.71
CA GLN A 518 -7.95 9.71 -8.40
C GLN A 518 -9.04 9.34 -9.42
N THR A 519 -8.75 9.49 -10.70
CA THR A 519 -9.68 9.16 -11.79
C THR A 519 -9.30 7.85 -12.45
N TYR A 520 -10.29 6.97 -12.64
CA TYR A 520 -10.17 5.77 -13.46
C TYR A 520 -11.15 5.87 -14.62
N PHE A 521 -10.88 5.14 -15.70
CA PHE A 521 -11.77 5.10 -16.85
C PHE A 521 -11.68 3.73 -17.53
N TYR A 522 -12.75 3.36 -18.22
CA TYR A 522 -12.87 2.05 -18.85
C TYR A 522 -13.82 2.11 -20.05
N SER A 523 -13.82 1.06 -20.87
CA SER A 523 -14.47 1.10 -22.18
C SER A 523 -15.98 1.25 -22.11
N THR A 524 -16.69 0.37 -21.42
CA THR A 524 -18.15 0.29 -21.51
C THR A 524 -18.75 -0.17 -20.19
N SER A 525 -19.76 0.52 -19.68
CA SER A 525 -20.52 0.09 -18.51
C SER A 525 -21.57 -0.97 -18.85
N CYS A 526 -22.03 -1.70 -17.84
CA CYS A 526 -23.17 -2.60 -17.97
C CYS A 526 -24.51 -1.87 -17.73
N GLY A 527 -24.49 -0.55 -17.55
CA GLY A 527 -25.58 0.25 -17.01
C GLY A 527 -25.36 0.66 -15.55
N TYR A 528 -24.35 0.10 -14.89
CA TYR A 528 -23.90 0.49 -13.54
C TYR A 528 -22.37 0.64 -13.50
N GLY A 529 -21.87 1.46 -12.57
CA GLY A 529 -20.46 1.57 -12.19
C GLY A 529 -20.09 0.70 -10.98
N ALA A 530 -18.85 0.81 -10.51
CA ALA A 530 -18.38 0.16 -9.28
C ALA A 530 -17.55 1.11 -8.41
N LYS A 531 -17.48 0.81 -7.11
CA LYS A 531 -16.54 1.43 -6.18
C LYS A 531 -15.13 0.88 -6.42
N ASP A 532 -14.11 1.67 -6.10
CA ASP A 532 -12.71 1.21 -6.16
C ASP A 532 -12.45 0.03 -5.21
N THR A 533 -12.99 0.10 -3.99
CA THR A 533 -12.87 -0.95 -2.96
C THR A 533 -13.62 -2.24 -3.28
N ASP A 534 -14.55 -2.24 -4.24
CA ASP A 534 -15.22 -3.47 -4.72
C ASP A 534 -14.43 -4.16 -5.84
N VAL A 535 -13.43 -3.48 -6.40
CA VAL A 535 -12.71 -3.91 -7.61
C VAL A 535 -11.30 -4.35 -7.30
N TRP A 536 -10.55 -3.55 -6.55
CA TRP A 536 -9.15 -3.79 -6.24
C TRP A 536 -8.96 -4.13 -4.76
N SER A 537 -8.38 -5.30 -4.50
CA SER A 537 -7.93 -5.72 -3.17
C SER A 537 -6.72 -6.65 -3.33
N ALA A 538 -5.64 -6.36 -2.62
CA ALA A 538 -4.41 -7.15 -2.70
C ALA A 538 -4.47 -8.42 -1.84
N ASP A 539 -5.27 -8.40 -0.78
CA ASP A 539 -5.35 -9.37 0.32
C ASP A 539 -6.71 -10.08 0.39
N ALA A 540 -7.60 -9.82 -0.57
CA ALA A 540 -8.95 -10.36 -0.63
C ALA A 540 -9.86 -9.97 0.55
N THR A 541 -9.62 -8.83 1.21
CA THR A 541 -10.48 -8.33 2.30
C THR A 541 -11.48 -7.26 1.84
N PHE A 542 -11.27 -6.62 0.68
CA PHE A 542 -12.05 -5.48 0.20
C PHE A 542 -12.26 -4.39 1.27
N SER A 543 -11.27 -4.22 2.15
CA SER A 543 -11.27 -3.20 3.19
C SER A 543 -10.55 -1.94 2.69
N GLY A 544 -11.07 -0.77 3.04
CA GLY A 544 -10.47 0.50 2.66
C GLY A 544 -11.45 1.66 2.69
N ASN A 545 -10.91 2.87 2.82
CA ASN A 545 -11.70 4.10 2.71
C ASN A 545 -12.06 4.32 1.24
N SER A 546 -13.29 3.96 0.88
CA SER A 546 -13.81 4.20 -0.46
C SER A 546 -13.86 5.71 -0.74
N LYS A 547 -13.39 6.08 -1.93
CA LYS A 547 -13.44 7.48 -2.38
C LYS A 547 -14.90 7.82 -2.66
N THR A 548 -15.42 8.86 -2.02
CA THR A 548 -16.84 9.24 -2.10
C THR A 548 -17.32 9.51 -3.52
N TYR A 549 -16.41 9.88 -4.43
CA TYR A 549 -16.71 10.12 -5.85
C TYR A 549 -16.53 8.90 -6.76
N LEU A 550 -16.08 7.74 -6.26
CA LEU A 550 -16.02 6.47 -7.01
C LEU A 550 -17.10 5.54 -6.50
N GLN A 551 -18.29 5.61 -7.11
CA GLN A 551 -19.49 4.94 -6.60
C GLN A 551 -19.98 3.83 -7.53
N GLY A 552 -20.52 2.76 -6.93
CA GLY A 552 -21.37 1.80 -7.62
C GLY A 552 -22.76 2.41 -7.84
N GLN A 553 -22.94 3.13 -8.94
CA GLN A 553 -24.17 3.87 -9.25
C GLN A 553 -24.72 3.56 -10.65
N ALA A 554 -25.97 3.93 -10.89
CA ALA A 554 -26.63 3.77 -12.19
C ALA A 554 -26.10 4.74 -13.24
N TYR A 555 -25.87 4.24 -14.46
CA TYR A 555 -25.45 5.01 -15.63
C TYR A 555 -26.54 5.03 -16.70
N GLY A 556 -27.58 5.83 -16.42
CA GLY A 556 -28.70 6.06 -17.33
C GLY A 556 -29.78 4.97 -17.30
N VAL A 557 -29.64 3.96 -16.45
CA VAL A 557 -30.71 2.99 -16.17
C VAL A 557 -31.69 3.56 -15.13
N THR A 558 -32.99 3.35 -15.34
CA THR A 558 -34.05 3.82 -14.42
C THR A 558 -34.57 2.72 -13.49
N GLN A 559 -34.14 1.48 -13.69
CA GLN A 559 -34.48 0.37 -12.81
C GLN A 559 -33.74 0.50 -11.47
N GLU A 560 -34.35 0.04 -10.38
CA GLU A 560 -33.63 -0.15 -9.13
C GLU A 560 -32.49 -1.18 -9.28
N VAL A 561 -31.44 -1.03 -8.48
CA VAL A 561 -30.33 -1.99 -8.43
C VAL A 561 -30.89 -3.37 -8.05
N PRO A 562 -30.66 -4.41 -8.87
CA PRO A 562 -31.05 -5.77 -8.53
C PRO A 562 -30.44 -6.25 -7.20
N LYS A 563 -31.23 -6.94 -6.39
CA LYS A 563 -30.87 -7.39 -5.03
C LYS A 563 -30.65 -8.90 -4.94
N THR A 564 -31.15 -9.68 -5.90
CA THR A 564 -30.94 -11.14 -5.96
C THR A 564 -30.26 -11.57 -7.27
N GLU A 565 -29.67 -12.77 -7.28
CA GLU A 565 -29.04 -13.33 -8.48
C GLU A 565 -30.05 -13.55 -9.62
N GLU A 566 -31.31 -13.85 -9.30
CA GLU A 566 -32.38 -13.98 -10.28
C GLU A 566 -32.71 -12.63 -10.93
N GLU A 567 -32.75 -11.55 -10.14
CA GLU A 567 -32.98 -10.20 -10.65
C GLU A 567 -31.79 -9.72 -11.50
N TRP A 568 -30.56 -10.01 -11.09
CA TRP A 568 -29.35 -9.75 -11.88
C TRP A 568 -29.34 -10.53 -13.19
N LEU A 569 -29.75 -11.81 -13.15
CA LEU A 569 -29.90 -12.63 -14.35
C LEU A 569 -30.94 -12.05 -15.30
N ALA A 570 -32.11 -11.63 -14.79
CA ALA A 570 -33.14 -10.98 -15.60
C ALA A 570 -32.64 -9.66 -16.21
N PHE A 571 -31.87 -8.87 -15.45
CA PHE A 571 -31.28 -7.61 -15.91
C PHE A 571 -30.35 -7.80 -17.12
N TRP A 572 -29.41 -8.75 -17.06
CA TRP A 572 -28.49 -8.99 -18.18
C TRP A 572 -29.08 -9.82 -19.33
N GLN A 573 -30.18 -10.54 -19.09
CA GLN A 573 -30.98 -11.15 -20.17
C GLN A 573 -31.79 -10.12 -20.95
N ASN A 574 -32.12 -8.97 -20.36
CA ASN A 574 -32.76 -7.88 -21.07
C ASN A 574 -31.76 -7.13 -21.96
N TRP A 575 -31.70 -7.55 -23.22
CA TRP A 575 -30.85 -6.93 -24.25
C TRP A 575 -31.44 -5.63 -24.83
N GLN A 576 -32.62 -5.21 -24.39
CA GLN A 576 -33.25 -3.94 -24.81
C GLN A 576 -33.16 -2.87 -23.72
N MET A 577 -32.40 -3.12 -22.65
CA MET A 577 -32.22 -2.18 -21.55
C MET A 577 -31.62 -0.85 -22.05
N ASP A 578 -32.19 0.28 -21.64
CA ASP A 578 -31.61 1.59 -21.91
C ASP A 578 -30.40 1.84 -21.00
N GLY A 579 -29.65 2.91 -21.23
CA GLY A 579 -28.47 3.30 -20.46
C GLY A 579 -27.52 4.17 -21.28
N TYR A 580 -26.60 4.86 -20.62
CA TYR A 580 -25.62 5.71 -21.31
C TYR A 580 -24.80 4.91 -22.32
N ASP A 581 -24.45 3.67 -22.00
CA ASP A 581 -23.54 2.85 -22.81
C ASP A 581 -24.23 1.97 -23.88
N LYS A 582 -25.55 2.12 -24.08
CA LYS A 582 -26.35 1.19 -24.91
C LYS A 582 -25.87 1.01 -26.35
N SER A 583 -25.15 1.99 -26.90
CA SER A 583 -24.63 1.94 -28.27
C SER A 583 -23.38 1.07 -28.41
N SER A 584 -22.75 0.67 -27.30
CA SER A 584 -21.58 -0.21 -27.32
C SER A 584 -21.96 -1.66 -27.62
N ALA A 585 -21.18 -2.32 -28.47
CA ALA A 585 -21.32 -3.76 -28.69
C ALA A 585 -21.03 -4.60 -27.44
N TRP A 586 -20.37 -4.03 -26.44
CA TRP A 586 -20.08 -4.69 -25.17
C TRP A 586 -21.14 -4.42 -24.10
N TYR A 587 -22.15 -3.60 -24.37
CA TYR A 587 -23.18 -3.26 -23.37
C TYR A 587 -23.88 -4.49 -22.80
N ARG A 588 -24.12 -5.50 -23.66
CA ARG A 588 -24.54 -6.85 -23.25
C ARG A 588 -23.74 -7.90 -24.00
N TRP A 589 -23.44 -8.99 -23.30
CA TRP A 589 -22.80 -10.16 -23.87
C TRP A 589 -23.28 -11.43 -23.17
N LYS A 590 -23.13 -12.57 -23.85
CA LYS A 590 -23.36 -13.89 -23.26
C LYS A 590 -22.32 -14.89 -23.73
N VAL A 591 -21.99 -15.84 -22.88
CA VAL A 591 -21.07 -16.93 -23.21
C VAL A 591 -21.53 -18.22 -22.54
N TYR A 592 -21.31 -19.34 -23.23
CA TYR A 592 -21.62 -20.67 -22.73
C TYR A 592 -20.33 -21.45 -22.50
N TYR A 593 -20.30 -22.24 -21.44
CA TYR A 593 -19.27 -23.24 -21.19
C TYR A 593 -19.89 -24.58 -20.88
N SER A 594 -19.29 -25.66 -21.37
CA SER A 594 -19.48 -26.98 -20.76
C SER A 594 -18.74 -27.06 -19.41
N ALA A 595 -19.21 -27.92 -18.51
CA ALA A 595 -18.55 -28.14 -17.22
C ALA A 595 -17.10 -28.64 -17.41
N GLY A 596 -16.86 -29.48 -18.42
CA GLY A 596 -15.51 -29.98 -18.74
C GLY A 596 -14.55 -28.87 -19.17
N GLN A 597 -14.99 -27.96 -20.05
CA GLN A 597 -14.17 -26.82 -20.47
C GLN A 597 -13.77 -25.93 -19.29
N LEU A 598 -14.69 -25.67 -18.36
CA LEU A 598 -14.37 -24.87 -17.17
C LEU A 598 -13.41 -25.58 -16.22
N GLY A 599 -13.53 -26.91 -16.06
CA GLY A 599 -12.56 -27.68 -15.29
C GLY A 599 -11.12 -27.47 -15.79
N GLU A 600 -10.91 -27.57 -17.11
CA GLU A 600 -9.58 -27.38 -17.71
C GLU A 600 -9.05 -25.93 -17.63
N ILE A 601 -9.94 -24.93 -17.80
CA ILE A 601 -9.56 -23.51 -17.69
C ILE A 601 -9.18 -23.17 -16.25
N THR A 602 -9.99 -23.59 -15.28
CA THR A 602 -9.80 -23.29 -13.86
C THR A 602 -8.53 -23.94 -13.30
N GLU A 603 -8.23 -25.18 -13.67
CA GLU A 603 -6.99 -25.85 -13.26
C GLU A 603 -5.73 -25.03 -13.62
N LYS A 604 -5.66 -24.53 -14.87
CA LYS A 604 -4.51 -23.71 -15.34
C LYS A 604 -4.49 -22.33 -14.71
N THR A 605 -5.64 -21.68 -14.62
CA THR A 605 -5.74 -20.28 -14.17
C THR A 605 -5.59 -20.14 -12.66
N PHE A 606 -6.07 -21.10 -11.86
CA PHE A 606 -5.83 -21.15 -10.42
C PHE A 606 -4.35 -21.25 -10.10
N ALA A 607 -3.59 -22.09 -10.81
CA ALA A 607 -2.15 -22.20 -10.62
C ALA A 607 -1.44 -20.86 -10.90
N ASN A 608 -1.79 -20.21 -12.03
CA ASN A 608 -1.20 -18.92 -12.40
C ASN A 608 -1.54 -17.79 -11.41
N ILE A 609 -2.79 -17.74 -10.96
CA ILE A 609 -3.22 -16.73 -9.98
C ILE A 609 -2.57 -17.02 -8.62
N SER A 610 -2.56 -18.26 -8.15
CA SER A 610 -1.92 -18.61 -6.87
C SER A 610 -0.43 -18.30 -6.86
N ALA A 611 0.25 -18.46 -8.00
CA ALA A 611 1.67 -18.12 -8.15
C ALA A 611 1.94 -16.61 -8.19
N SER A 612 0.99 -15.80 -8.68
CA SER A 612 1.15 -14.34 -8.77
C SER A 612 0.64 -13.60 -7.54
N ASN A 613 -0.49 -14.04 -6.98
CA ASN A 613 -1.03 -13.57 -5.71
C ASN A 613 -1.90 -14.66 -5.07
N GLY A 614 -1.32 -15.40 -4.12
CA GLY A 614 -1.98 -16.50 -3.41
C GLY A 614 -3.20 -16.09 -2.59
N ALA A 615 -3.32 -14.82 -2.17
CA ALA A 615 -4.46 -14.35 -1.38
C ALA A 615 -5.79 -14.38 -2.16
N LEU A 616 -5.72 -14.32 -3.50
CA LEU A 616 -6.90 -14.20 -4.38
C LEU A 616 -7.59 -15.54 -4.67
N ILE A 617 -7.02 -16.66 -4.21
CA ILE A 617 -7.59 -18.00 -4.34
C ILE A 617 -7.64 -18.63 -2.95
N LYS A 618 -8.83 -18.94 -2.45
CA LYS A 618 -9.00 -19.65 -1.17
C LYS A 618 -9.71 -20.97 -1.37
N VAL A 619 -9.21 -22.01 -0.71
CA VAL A 619 -9.77 -23.37 -0.76
C VAL A 619 -10.49 -23.65 0.56
N LYS A 620 -11.69 -24.22 0.44
CA LYS A 620 -12.51 -24.63 1.59
C LYS A 620 -11.88 -25.84 2.27
N GLN A 621 -11.65 -25.72 3.57
CA GLN A 621 -11.07 -26.75 4.42
C GLN A 621 -12.17 -27.65 5.02
N ASN A 622 -11.76 -28.79 5.58
CA ASN A 622 -12.68 -29.76 6.18
C ASN A 622 -13.45 -29.20 7.40
N ASP A 623 -12.86 -28.23 8.09
CA ASP A 623 -13.50 -27.51 9.21
C ASP A 623 -14.45 -26.39 8.74
N GLY A 624 -14.60 -26.20 7.41
CA GLY A 624 -15.43 -25.17 6.80
C GLY A 624 -14.74 -23.82 6.61
N SER A 625 -13.51 -23.64 7.10
CA SER A 625 -12.74 -22.41 6.92
C SER A 625 -12.22 -22.25 5.49
N TRP A 626 -11.86 -21.02 5.12
CA TRP A 626 -11.27 -20.69 3.81
C TRP A 626 -9.81 -20.32 3.98
N LYS A 627 -8.92 -21.03 3.28
CA LYS A 627 -7.47 -20.84 3.38
C LYS A 627 -6.86 -20.49 2.04
N ALA A 628 -5.96 -19.50 2.02
CA ALA A 628 -5.22 -19.10 0.83
C ALA A 628 -4.16 -20.17 0.50
N GLU A 629 -4.45 -21.04 -0.46
CA GLU A 629 -3.54 -22.09 -0.91
C GLU A 629 -3.84 -22.55 -2.34
N PRO A 630 -2.85 -23.06 -3.09
CA PRO A 630 -3.07 -23.59 -4.44
C PRO A 630 -4.04 -24.78 -4.43
N PRO A 631 -5.16 -24.74 -5.18
CA PRO A 631 -6.11 -25.84 -5.20
C PRO A 631 -5.52 -27.12 -5.81
N LYS A 632 -5.80 -28.28 -5.21
CA LYS A 632 -5.29 -29.59 -5.66
C LYS A 632 -6.38 -30.66 -5.60
N GLY A 633 -6.42 -31.54 -6.60
CA GLY A 633 -7.25 -32.75 -6.55
C GLY A 633 -8.77 -32.51 -6.47
N LEU A 634 -9.25 -31.35 -6.93
CA LEU A 634 -10.64 -30.91 -6.76
C LEU A 634 -11.69 -31.84 -7.40
N GLY A 635 -11.32 -32.59 -8.45
CA GLY A 635 -12.28 -33.39 -9.22
C GLY A 635 -13.09 -32.53 -10.20
N LYS A 636 -14.28 -33.00 -10.60
CA LYS A 636 -15.13 -32.27 -11.55
C LYS A 636 -15.84 -31.09 -10.90
N LEU A 637 -16.07 -30.04 -11.69
CA LEU A 637 -16.92 -28.92 -11.31
C LEU A 637 -18.38 -29.39 -11.22
N ILE A 638 -19.01 -29.17 -10.07
CA ILE A 638 -20.41 -29.55 -9.78
C ILE A 638 -21.33 -28.36 -9.54
N GLY A 639 -20.77 -27.17 -9.30
CA GLY A 639 -21.55 -25.95 -9.18
C GLY A 639 -20.70 -24.68 -9.18
N ILE A 640 -21.35 -23.55 -9.42
CA ILE A 640 -20.74 -22.22 -9.41
C ILE A 640 -21.77 -21.17 -9.00
N SER A 641 -21.37 -20.25 -8.14
CA SER A 641 -22.25 -19.20 -7.62
C SER A 641 -21.48 -17.92 -7.36
N VAL A 642 -22.23 -16.82 -7.28
CA VAL A 642 -21.71 -15.55 -6.79
C VAL A 642 -21.85 -15.55 -5.27
N ALA A 643 -20.72 -15.44 -4.57
CA ALA A 643 -20.72 -15.37 -3.11
C ALA A 643 -20.89 -13.92 -2.62
N GLU A 644 -20.34 -12.94 -3.34
CA GLU A 644 -20.44 -11.54 -2.98
C GLU A 644 -20.40 -10.61 -4.20
N ARG A 645 -21.21 -9.54 -4.18
CA ARG A 645 -21.21 -8.45 -5.15
C ARG A 645 -20.90 -7.11 -4.48
N GLY A 646 -20.31 -6.20 -5.26
CA GLY A 646 -20.27 -4.78 -4.95
C GLY A 646 -21.59 -4.09 -5.30
N ASP A 647 -21.73 -2.83 -4.90
CA ASP A 647 -23.01 -2.10 -4.93
C ASP A 647 -23.61 -1.94 -6.33
N GLY A 648 -22.77 -1.86 -7.37
CA GLY A 648 -23.20 -1.80 -8.76
C GLY A 648 -23.33 -3.14 -9.47
N GLY A 649 -23.22 -4.26 -8.73
CA GLY A 649 -23.38 -5.61 -9.25
C GLY A 649 -22.10 -6.27 -9.78
N ILE A 650 -20.93 -5.67 -9.59
CA ILE A 650 -19.65 -6.33 -9.91
C ILE A 650 -19.43 -7.51 -8.96
N ILE A 651 -18.99 -8.66 -9.47
CA ILE A 651 -18.70 -9.81 -8.60
C ILE A 651 -17.36 -9.57 -7.90
N LYS A 652 -17.39 -9.59 -6.56
CA LYS A 652 -16.21 -9.50 -5.68
C LYS A 652 -15.64 -10.87 -5.39
N VAL A 653 -16.53 -11.83 -5.11
CA VAL A 653 -16.17 -13.19 -4.74
C VAL A 653 -17.02 -14.17 -5.55
N LEU A 654 -16.35 -15.01 -6.32
CA LEU A 654 -16.94 -16.13 -7.06
C LEU A 654 -16.64 -17.43 -6.30
N GLU A 655 -17.66 -18.25 -6.07
CA GLU A 655 -17.48 -19.58 -5.49
C GLU A 655 -17.67 -20.66 -6.56
N MET A 656 -16.72 -21.60 -6.59
CA MET A 656 -16.73 -22.75 -7.50
C MET A 656 -16.67 -24.04 -6.68
N ASN A 657 -17.69 -24.89 -6.84
CA ASN A 657 -17.87 -26.14 -6.10
C ASN A 657 -17.48 -27.33 -6.97
N PHE A 658 -16.63 -28.21 -6.43
CA PHE A 658 -16.10 -29.40 -7.08
C PHE A 658 -16.41 -30.67 -6.25
N GLU A 659 -16.21 -31.84 -6.83
CA GLU A 659 -16.47 -33.14 -6.16
C GLU A 659 -15.72 -33.28 -4.82
N ASN A 660 -14.49 -32.77 -4.73
CA ASN A 660 -13.61 -32.93 -3.56
C ASN A 660 -13.28 -31.61 -2.85
N GLY A 661 -14.06 -30.54 -3.06
CA GLY A 661 -13.81 -29.27 -2.37
C GLY A 661 -14.49 -28.06 -3.03
N ALA A 662 -14.24 -26.88 -2.48
CA ALA A 662 -14.73 -25.62 -3.03
C ALA A 662 -13.60 -24.58 -3.06
N VAL A 663 -13.68 -23.67 -4.03
CA VAL A 663 -12.71 -22.60 -4.24
C VAL A 663 -13.42 -21.26 -4.33
N GLN A 664 -12.93 -20.27 -3.60
CA GLN A 664 -13.30 -18.87 -3.76
C GLN A 664 -12.24 -18.11 -4.54
N VAL A 665 -12.69 -17.31 -5.49
CA VAL A 665 -11.86 -16.47 -6.36
C VAL A 665 -12.24 -15.01 -6.10
N PHE A 666 -11.25 -14.20 -5.77
CA PHE A 666 -11.44 -12.82 -5.33
C PHE A 666 -10.98 -11.82 -6.39
N THR A 667 -11.69 -10.70 -6.50
CA THR A 667 -11.47 -9.56 -7.42
C THR A 667 -11.93 -9.81 -8.85
N GLU A 668 -12.37 -8.74 -9.51
CA GLU A 668 -12.88 -8.82 -10.89
C GLU A 668 -11.84 -9.36 -11.87
N ASN A 669 -10.56 -9.02 -11.68
CA ASN A 669 -9.50 -9.40 -12.58
C ASN A 669 -9.24 -10.92 -12.55
N ALA A 670 -9.16 -11.50 -11.35
CA ALA A 670 -8.98 -12.94 -11.18
C ALA A 670 -10.21 -13.70 -11.70
N ILE A 671 -11.42 -13.22 -11.37
CA ILE A 671 -12.69 -13.81 -11.81
C ILE A 671 -12.76 -13.85 -13.35
N ARG A 672 -12.39 -12.76 -14.03
CA ARG A 672 -12.38 -12.70 -15.50
C ARG A 672 -11.37 -13.65 -16.13
N LYS A 673 -10.25 -13.94 -15.45
CA LYS A 673 -9.21 -14.88 -15.90
C LYS A 673 -9.66 -16.33 -15.73
N VAL A 674 -10.21 -16.71 -14.57
CA VAL A 674 -10.65 -18.09 -14.30
C VAL A 674 -11.86 -18.53 -15.14
N LEU A 675 -12.60 -17.56 -15.69
CA LEU A 675 -13.68 -17.79 -16.65
C LEU A 675 -13.31 -17.37 -18.07
N SER A 676 -12.02 -17.27 -18.41
CA SER A 676 -11.58 -16.80 -19.73
C SER A 676 -12.10 -17.71 -20.87
N PRO A 677 -12.73 -17.17 -21.94
CA PRO A 677 -13.20 -17.95 -23.08
C PRO A 677 -12.04 -18.24 -24.05
N THR A 678 -10.98 -18.86 -23.53
CA THR A 678 -9.76 -19.20 -24.25
C THR A 678 -9.82 -20.59 -24.88
N LYS A 679 -8.91 -20.83 -25.83
CA LYS A 679 -8.68 -22.12 -26.48
C LYS A 679 -7.74 -23.03 -25.67
N LEU A 680 -7.67 -22.86 -24.34
CA LEU A 680 -6.80 -23.67 -23.48
C LEU A 680 -7.28 -25.14 -23.36
N THR A 681 -8.44 -25.47 -23.95
CA THR A 681 -9.09 -26.77 -23.86
C THR A 681 -8.95 -27.61 -25.14
N ILE A 682 -8.92 -28.94 -25.00
CA ILE A 682 -9.07 -29.86 -26.13
C ILE A 682 -10.57 -30.01 -26.41
N GLY A 683 -11.13 -29.28 -27.39
CA GLY A 683 -12.57 -29.34 -27.67
C GLY A 683 -13.14 -28.25 -28.58
N GLU A 684 -14.47 -28.13 -28.58
CA GLU A 684 -15.21 -27.12 -29.34
C GLU A 684 -14.86 -25.69 -28.89
N THR A 685 -15.03 -24.75 -29.81
CA THR A 685 -14.66 -23.35 -29.56
C THR A 685 -15.69 -22.66 -28.64
N ILE A 686 -15.21 -21.98 -27.60
CA ILE A 686 -16.05 -21.16 -26.72
C ILE A 686 -16.43 -19.86 -27.45
N ASN A 687 -17.73 -19.63 -27.57
CA ASN A 687 -18.32 -18.54 -28.33
C ASN A 687 -18.86 -17.46 -27.40
N LEU A 688 -18.25 -16.27 -27.44
CA LEU A 688 -18.72 -15.07 -26.73
C LEU A 688 -19.56 -14.22 -27.68
N GLN A 689 -20.87 -14.16 -27.43
CA GLN A 689 -21.80 -13.36 -28.24
C GLN A 689 -21.97 -11.96 -27.64
N ARG A 690 -21.93 -10.96 -28.49
CA ARG A 690 -22.19 -9.54 -28.18
C ARG A 690 -23.57 -9.10 -28.65
N ILE A 691 -24.14 -8.06 -28.03
CA ILE A 691 -25.46 -7.51 -28.39
C ILE A 691 -25.58 -7.12 -29.87
N SER A 692 -24.50 -6.56 -30.44
CA SER A 692 -24.48 -6.05 -31.82
C SER A 692 -23.25 -6.48 -32.63
N GLY A 693 -22.35 -7.29 -32.06
CA GLY A 693 -20.98 -7.44 -32.56
C GLY A 693 -20.57 -8.82 -33.07
N GLY A 694 -21.51 -9.71 -33.39
CA GLY A 694 -21.18 -11.09 -33.77
C GLY A 694 -20.53 -11.89 -32.63
N THR A 695 -20.03 -13.08 -32.96
CA THR A 695 -19.41 -14.01 -32.01
C THR A 695 -17.90 -13.90 -32.04
N LEU A 696 -17.28 -13.81 -30.86
CA LEU A 696 -15.82 -13.81 -30.66
C LEU A 696 -15.37 -15.12 -30.01
N THR A 697 -14.12 -15.48 -30.26
CA THR A 697 -13.49 -16.70 -29.73
C THR A 697 -12.08 -16.37 -29.23
N GLY A 698 -11.55 -17.21 -28.32
CA GLY A 698 -10.15 -17.13 -27.90
C GLY A 698 -9.77 -15.90 -27.07
N GLN A 699 -10.70 -15.27 -26.34
CA GLN A 699 -10.37 -14.13 -25.49
C GLN A 699 -9.62 -14.60 -24.24
N ILE A 700 -8.50 -13.94 -23.92
CA ILE A 700 -7.64 -14.26 -22.77
C ILE A 700 -8.28 -13.97 -21.40
N MET A 701 -9.41 -13.26 -21.39
CA MET A 701 -10.21 -12.97 -20.19
C MET A 701 -11.65 -12.62 -20.58
N LEU A 702 -12.59 -12.69 -19.63
CA LEU A 702 -13.94 -12.14 -19.82
C LEU A 702 -13.91 -10.61 -19.99
N PRO A 703 -14.91 -10.02 -20.68
CA PRO A 703 -14.98 -8.57 -20.87
C PRO A 703 -15.09 -7.78 -19.55
N SER A 704 -15.82 -8.30 -18.58
CA SER A 704 -16.02 -7.70 -17.26
C SER A 704 -16.42 -8.77 -16.23
N ALA A 705 -16.42 -8.43 -14.94
CA ALA A 705 -17.02 -9.25 -13.88
C ALA A 705 -18.47 -8.84 -13.54
N PHE A 706 -19.13 -8.09 -14.43
CA PHE A 706 -20.56 -7.77 -14.34
C PHE A 706 -21.35 -8.81 -15.12
N PHE A 707 -21.64 -9.94 -14.47
CA PHE A 707 -22.47 -10.99 -15.05
C PHE A 707 -23.25 -11.77 -13.98
N ALA A 708 -24.27 -12.48 -14.45
CA ALA A 708 -25.02 -13.47 -13.70
C ALA A 708 -24.82 -14.85 -14.32
N ILE A 709 -25.01 -15.87 -13.49
CA ILE A 709 -24.72 -17.25 -13.83
C ILE A 709 -26.02 -18.01 -13.95
N LYS A 710 -26.18 -18.76 -15.06
CA LYS A 710 -27.24 -19.74 -15.23
C LYS A 710 -26.62 -21.13 -15.39
N GLU A 711 -26.70 -21.94 -14.36
CA GLU A 711 -26.31 -23.35 -14.43
C GLU A 711 -27.26 -24.14 -15.34
N MET A 712 -26.70 -25.13 -16.04
CA MET A 712 -27.45 -26.14 -16.78
C MET A 712 -27.14 -27.50 -16.18
N LYS A 713 -28.19 -28.17 -15.72
CA LYS A 713 -28.12 -29.49 -15.11
C LYS A 713 -28.95 -30.47 -15.94
N ASN A 714 -28.50 -31.72 -16.03
CA ASN A 714 -29.28 -32.78 -16.65
C ASN A 714 -30.45 -33.23 -15.73
N SER A 715 -31.26 -34.20 -16.18
CA SER A 715 -32.38 -34.74 -15.39
C SER A 715 -31.99 -35.35 -14.05
N GLU A 716 -30.71 -35.70 -13.87
CA GLU A 716 -30.15 -36.26 -12.64
C GLU A 716 -29.54 -35.18 -11.72
N GLY A 717 -29.63 -33.90 -12.11
CA GLY A 717 -29.08 -32.78 -11.34
C GLY A 717 -27.59 -32.54 -11.55
N VAL A 718 -26.93 -33.29 -12.43
CA VAL A 718 -25.49 -33.15 -12.72
C VAL A 718 -25.25 -31.92 -13.59
N LEU A 719 -24.29 -31.08 -13.19
CA LEU A 719 -23.88 -29.89 -13.94
C LEU A 719 -23.28 -30.30 -15.30
N THR A 720 -23.91 -29.87 -16.39
CA THR A 720 -23.44 -30.11 -17.76
C THR A 720 -22.76 -28.88 -18.36
N GLY A 721 -23.08 -27.69 -17.86
CA GLY A 721 -22.46 -26.44 -18.27
C GLY A 721 -23.08 -25.23 -17.59
N ILE A 722 -22.60 -24.05 -17.97
CA ILE A 722 -23.14 -22.76 -17.51
C ILE A 722 -23.29 -21.78 -18.67
N ALA A 723 -24.24 -20.87 -18.53
CA ALA A 723 -24.36 -19.69 -19.37
C ALA A 723 -24.14 -18.45 -18.51
N LEU A 724 -23.21 -17.59 -18.92
CA LEU A 724 -23.01 -16.28 -18.31
C LEU A 724 -23.74 -15.24 -19.14
N TYR A 725 -24.51 -14.38 -18.48
CA TYR A 725 -25.14 -13.20 -19.07
C TYR A 725 -24.55 -11.99 -18.37
N GLY A 726 -23.89 -11.13 -19.14
CA GLY A 726 -23.20 -9.98 -18.58
C GLY A 726 -23.27 -8.74 -19.46
N GLY A 727 -22.55 -7.72 -19.04
CA GLY A 727 -22.46 -6.46 -19.77
C GLY A 727 -21.20 -5.68 -19.42
N GLY A 728 -20.91 -4.70 -20.25
CA GLY A 728 -19.73 -3.86 -20.12
C GLY A 728 -18.42 -4.54 -20.50
N CYS A 729 -17.38 -3.72 -20.56
CA CYS A 729 -15.99 -4.10 -20.85
C CYS A 729 -15.05 -3.22 -20.01
N GLY A 730 -14.27 -3.85 -19.13
CA GLY A 730 -13.40 -3.18 -18.17
C GLY A 730 -13.88 -3.30 -16.72
N HIS A 731 -13.20 -2.58 -15.82
CA HIS A 731 -13.33 -2.73 -14.36
C HIS A 731 -14.55 -2.02 -13.76
N GLY A 732 -15.17 -1.07 -14.45
CA GLY A 732 -16.41 -0.43 -13.98
C GLY A 732 -16.25 0.81 -13.10
N VAL A 733 -15.04 1.20 -12.75
CA VAL A 733 -14.76 2.31 -11.81
C VAL A 733 -14.50 3.60 -12.58
N GLY A 734 -15.19 4.68 -12.20
CA GLY A 734 -15.01 6.00 -12.80
C GLY A 734 -15.69 6.16 -14.16
N LEU A 735 -15.00 6.83 -15.10
CA LEU A 735 -15.59 7.27 -16.37
C LEU A 735 -15.74 6.12 -17.37
N SER A 736 -16.95 5.93 -17.88
CA SER A 736 -17.20 5.02 -19.00
C SER A 736 -17.08 5.74 -20.34
N GLN A 737 -16.20 5.26 -21.22
CA GLN A 737 -15.87 5.95 -22.48
C GLN A 737 -17.04 5.97 -23.48
N TYR A 738 -17.78 4.87 -23.61
CA TYR A 738 -18.98 4.83 -24.45
C TYR A 738 -20.12 5.64 -23.87
N GLY A 739 -20.31 5.63 -22.54
CA GLY A 739 -21.28 6.51 -21.91
C GLY A 739 -20.93 7.99 -22.07
N ALA A 740 -19.65 8.38 -21.97
CA ALA A 740 -19.19 9.74 -22.25
C ALA A 740 -19.49 10.18 -23.69
N LYS A 741 -19.31 9.29 -24.67
CA LYS A 741 -19.73 9.52 -26.07
C LYS A 741 -21.23 9.82 -26.19
N GLU A 742 -22.09 9.02 -25.55
CA GLU A 742 -23.54 9.23 -25.66
C GLU A 742 -24.01 10.48 -24.91
N LEU A 743 -23.38 10.82 -23.78
CA LEU A 743 -23.63 12.07 -23.07
C LEU A 743 -23.18 13.29 -23.90
N ALA A 744 -22.02 13.22 -24.55
CA ALA A 744 -21.58 14.24 -25.49
C ALA A 744 -22.55 14.40 -26.67
N ALA A 745 -23.09 13.30 -27.20
CA ALA A 745 -24.10 13.33 -28.25
C ALA A 745 -25.44 13.95 -27.79
N GLN A 746 -25.72 13.95 -26.48
CA GLN A 746 -26.85 14.65 -25.86
C GLN A 746 -26.56 16.14 -25.59
N GLY A 747 -25.36 16.62 -25.92
CA GLY A 747 -24.98 18.03 -25.81
C GLY A 747 -24.30 18.42 -24.50
N LEU A 748 -23.95 17.46 -23.63
CA LEU A 748 -23.17 17.75 -22.43
C LEU A 748 -21.73 18.13 -22.78
N LYS A 749 -21.17 19.05 -22.01
CA LYS A 749 -19.75 19.44 -22.06
C LYS A 749 -18.89 18.46 -21.26
N GLY A 750 -17.57 18.53 -21.48
CA GLY A 750 -16.61 17.64 -20.81
C GLY A 750 -16.73 17.65 -19.28
N GLU A 751 -16.85 18.83 -18.67
CA GLU A 751 -16.96 18.98 -17.21
C GLU A 751 -18.29 18.42 -16.67
N GLU A 752 -19.38 18.57 -17.42
CA GLU A 752 -20.69 18.01 -17.07
C GLU A 752 -20.67 16.48 -17.15
N ILE A 753 -19.94 15.91 -18.12
CA ILE A 753 -19.71 14.47 -18.24
C ILE A 753 -18.91 13.96 -17.04
N ILE A 754 -17.83 14.64 -16.66
CA ILE A 754 -17.03 14.30 -15.47
C ILE A 754 -17.91 14.22 -14.23
N GLN A 755 -18.79 15.21 -14.00
CA GLN A 755 -19.69 15.22 -12.85
C GLN A 755 -20.68 14.04 -12.81
N LYS A 756 -21.02 13.42 -13.95
CA LYS A 756 -21.84 12.19 -13.97
C LYS A 756 -21.10 10.98 -13.41
N TYR A 757 -19.79 10.92 -13.61
CA TYR A 757 -18.96 9.76 -13.21
C TYR A 757 -18.23 9.95 -11.89
N PHE A 758 -17.97 11.21 -11.50
CA PHE A 758 -17.26 11.56 -10.27
C PHE A 758 -18.10 12.55 -9.45
N PRO A 759 -19.21 12.10 -8.83
CA PRO A 759 -20.10 12.99 -8.08
C PRO A 759 -19.39 13.64 -6.90
N GLY A 760 -19.69 14.92 -6.64
CA GLY A 760 -19.06 15.67 -5.54
C GLY A 760 -17.67 16.22 -5.84
N THR A 761 -17.20 16.12 -7.09
CA THR A 761 -15.94 16.71 -7.56
C THR A 761 -16.20 17.98 -8.40
N THR A 762 -15.15 18.79 -8.55
CA THR A 762 -15.08 19.94 -9.46
C THR A 762 -14.05 19.71 -10.56
N VAL A 763 -14.10 20.49 -11.63
CA VAL A 763 -13.02 20.57 -12.63
C VAL A 763 -12.36 21.91 -12.48
N GLU A 764 -11.06 21.90 -12.19
CA GLU A 764 -10.29 23.10 -11.87
C GLU A 764 -8.94 23.09 -12.59
N LYS A 765 -8.40 24.28 -12.85
CA LYS A 765 -7.04 24.40 -13.39
C LYS A 765 -6.03 24.29 -12.23
N VAL A 766 -5.29 23.20 -12.21
CA VAL A 766 -4.34 22.84 -11.14
C VAL A 766 -2.88 23.02 -11.59
N MET A 767 -2.63 22.95 -12.90
CA MET A 767 -1.30 23.11 -13.51
C MET A 767 -1.20 24.33 -14.41
#